data_AF-A0A9P4DUU6-F1
#
_entry.id   AF-A0A9P4DUU6-F1
#
_cell.length_a   1.000
_cell.length_b   1.000
_cell.length_c   1.000
_cell.angle_alpha   90.00
_cell.angle_beta   90.00
_cell.angle_gamma   90.00
#
_symmetry.space_group_name_H-M   'P 1'
#
loop_
_entity.id
_entity.type
_entity.pdbx_description
1 polymer ?
#
loop_
_entity_poly.entity_id
_entity_poly.type
_entity_poly.pdbx_seq_one_letter_code
_entity_poly.pdbx_strand_id
1 'polypeptide(L)'
;MKRLYIFIFLVGLLGNNIMYAQIPASSQSLPSPNVAALGLYGEIPVSKFTGMPDISVPIYEVPVGDFKLPFSLHYHAAGIRPDQHPGWVGMGWNLNTGGVVSRTVKGKPDDCNVKNHTYLMNMGYYFHSETLNTPQWNTQDYLKETAQSHGGADFEPDEFDFNFLDYHGKFMLNSDKTWIVQCDRPVKVDFSGNWMDVPFEKANTAFQYSGYSPSFDGFTLTTEDGTQYIFGKERNAIEYSIGFFQQATDFWTATAWYLTKIILTNGQEITYTYERGDFINQMFISLYDDLGSFTFGGGILTPECSSSSHTAIEDSYQGSLISPVYLNRISFPECEITFAREVTTELRYSQDIYASQYMLWRKNPKYRFLNFLADNPLDDNYPNCLDKLKWYKLSNLEIKDKKGKWIRDYRFSYNDNASQRLILQSVSEFVWGANGRNFNMEYDFPEQLPPYLSGKVDHWGFYNNRLMTNNYATHYDSREPNADVLTFGVLKRLHYPTGGYTRFVFEPHEYCKQVKMNRWEGYEDTFQPKIAGGLRIKKIINSDTGLESGEKVEKEYFYVDDYLVNKEKARISSGCLGGQVKYYFDDYQVEGTGADKDVKRIIRRFSSQSVLPACINSSGNHIGYSEVIEKRPDGSFIRSKYTNFDNGHMDEAPEAIILPNRTPYEPYASRSVERGKLLCEELYSAGGILKSSKYLTYERSSDLYVKSMRTSLDYICPTSFITYADGCSYKVYLYDYRLKSESDTLYDNPSFPISTQTDYEYDPDGLIKVISESANGGIRKQTYKRIRESSSDIYTQMVQKHILSPIVEEKEYSISDDGTSRQLKQVKYEYVPIKGVSDHFFPCYSAWERVGEGALREVYNCIDYDALGHPLYVVRNEGKTVYLWSYNYLHLAAEIKGATISEVRTAMGGDLVPFMQAGTPDRAKLVRLRASLPQAQITSYTYQPMTGVTSVTDPCGVVSYYEYDLLQRLNRQKDNYGRTIKAYDYRYSVNSY
;
A
#
# COMPACT_ATOMS: atom_id res chain seq x y z
N MET A 1 24.65 38.49 -55.60
CA MET A 1 23.67 38.76 -54.52
C MET A 1 22.61 37.66 -54.40
N LYS A 2 22.99 36.39 -54.14
CA LYS A 2 22.04 35.27 -53.91
C LYS A 2 22.58 34.19 -52.96
N ARG A 3 23.38 34.56 -51.95
CA ARG A 3 23.88 33.64 -50.91
C ARG A 3 23.74 34.14 -49.47
N LEU A 4 23.00 35.24 -49.24
CA LEU A 4 22.85 35.86 -47.90
C LEU A 4 21.43 35.75 -47.31
N TYR A 5 20.51 35.01 -47.95
CA TYR A 5 19.12 34.89 -47.48
C TYR A 5 18.72 33.49 -46.97
N ILE A 6 19.63 32.51 -46.99
CA ILE A 6 19.35 31.15 -46.50
C ILE A 6 19.76 30.97 -45.01
N PHE A 7 20.55 31.89 -44.45
CA PHE A 7 20.99 31.79 -43.05
C PHE A 7 20.02 32.45 -42.04
N ILE A 8 19.06 33.27 -42.51
CA ILE A 8 18.11 33.99 -41.64
C ILE A 8 16.76 33.24 -41.52
N PHE A 9 16.49 32.25 -42.37
CA PHE A 9 15.22 31.48 -42.33
C PHE A 9 15.29 30.19 -41.50
N LEU A 10 16.48 29.79 -41.03
CA LEU A 10 16.67 28.63 -40.14
C LEU A 10 16.60 28.98 -38.64
N VAL A 11 16.48 30.28 -38.31
CA VAL A 11 16.33 30.79 -36.93
C VAL A 11 14.86 30.83 -36.50
N GLY A 12 13.90 30.67 -37.43
CA GLY A 12 12.45 30.77 -37.16
C GLY A 12 11.71 29.46 -36.85
N LEU A 13 12.41 28.31 -36.80
CA LEU A 13 11.81 26.98 -36.55
C LEU A 13 12.44 26.26 -35.35
N LEU A 14 13.06 26.99 -34.44
CA LEU A 14 13.26 26.51 -33.08
C LEU A 14 11.98 26.81 -32.32
N GLY A 15 11.20 25.77 -32.03
CA GLY A 15 10.18 25.88 -31.00
C GLY A 15 10.83 26.46 -29.75
N ASN A 16 10.15 27.41 -29.10
CA ASN A 16 10.47 27.86 -27.75
C ASN A 16 10.44 26.64 -26.81
N ASN A 17 11.54 25.88 -26.76
CA ASN A 17 11.89 25.08 -25.61
C ASN A 17 12.49 26.08 -24.64
N ILE A 18 11.66 26.60 -23.74
CA ILE A 18 12.20 27.30 -22.58
C ILE A 18 12.83 26.20 -21.73
N MET A 19 14.15 26.01 -21.90
CA MET A 19 14.92 25.11 -21.06
C MET A 19 15.15 25.79 -19.72
N TYR A 20 14.37 25.39 -18.73
CA TYR A 20 14.63 25.70 -17.33
C TYR A 20 15.60 24.64 -16.81
N ALA A 21 16.79 25.07 -16.37
CA ALA A 21 17.61 24.27 -15.46
C ALA A 21 16.70 23.86 -14.28
N GLN A 22 16.57 22.58 -13.92
CA GLN A 22 15.36 22.09 -13.24
C GLN A 22 15.44 22.14 -11.70
N ILE A 23 14.57 22.94 -11.09
CA ILE A 23 13.95 22.54 -9.81
C ILE A 23 13.11 21.28 -10.11
N PRO A 24 13.04 20.25 -9.22
CA PRO A 24 12.11 19.14 -9.34
C PRO A 24 10.75 19.63 -9.85
N ALA A 25 10.40 19.20 -11.07
CA ALA A 25 9.06 19.42 -11.59
C ALA A 25 8.07 18.68 -10.69
N SER A 26 6.85 19.20 -10.57
CA SER A 26 5.73 18.46 -9.99
C SER A 26 5.58 17.12 -10.69
N SER A 27 5.11 16.09 -9.96
CA SER A 27 4.96 14.73 -10.50
C SER A 27 4.28 14.76 -11.87
N GLN A 28 4.92 14.18 -12.89
CA GLN A 28 4.41 14.20 -14.27
C GLN A 28 3.16 13.32 -14.41
N SER A 29 2.97 12.34 -13.53
CA SER A 29 1.84 11.42 -13.52
C SER A 29 1.27 11.29 -12.10
N LEU A 30 0.00 11.63 -11.91
CA LEU A 30 -0.71 11.44 -10.64
C LEU A 30 -1.64 10.21 -10.72
N PRO A 31 -1.64 9.34 -9.69
CA PRO A 31 -2.59 8.23 -9.61
C PRO A 31 -4.02 8.74 -9.39
N SER A 32 -5.03 7.93 -9.72
CA SER A 32 -6.43 8.27 -9.41
C SER A 32 -6.64 8.45 -7.90
N PRO A 33 -7.71 9.16 -7.48
CA PRO A 33 -8.02 9.31 -6.06
C PRO A 33 -8.17 7.96 -5.33
N ASN A 34 -8.66 6.93 -6.02
CA ASN A 34 -8.82 5.59 -5.46
C ASN A 34 -7.47 4.92 -5.18
N VAL A 35 -6.54 5.00 -6.13
CA VAL A 35 -5.17 4.45 -5.96
C VAL A 35 -4.39 5.26 -4.94
N ALA A 36 -4.47 6.60 -4.99
CA ALA A 36 -3.82 7.47 -4.01
C ALA A 36 -4.28 7.14 -2.58
N ALA A 37 -5.59 6.96 -2.36
CA ALA A 37 -6.11 6.59 -1.05
C ALA A 37 -5.63 5.20 -0.58
N LEU A 38 -5.43 4.25 -1.49
CA LEU A 38 -4.86 2.93 -1.15
C LEU A 38 -3.36 3.02 -0.84
N GLY A 39 -2.60 3.83 -1.59
CA GLY A 39 -1.17 4.08 -1.38
C GLY A 39 -0.86 4.74 -0.04
N LEU A 40 -1.71 5.67 0.42
CA LEU A 40 -1.56 6.34 1.73
C LEU A 40 -1.40 5.36 2.91
N TYR A 41 -2.06 4.21 2.88
CA TYR A 41 -1.93 3.19 3.95
C TYR A 41 -0.58 2.48 3.94
N GLY A 42 0.03 2.32 2.77
CA GLY A 42 1.39 1.80 2.65
C GLY A 42 2.43 2.83 3.08
N GLU A 43 2.23 4.10 2.73
CA GLU A 43 3.18 5.19 3.02
C GLU A 43 3.10 5.72 4.47
N ILE A 44 1.90 5.79 5.05
CA ILE A 44 1.64 6.26 6.41
C ILE A 44 0.98 5.12 7.19
N PRO A 45 1.77 4.22 7.80
CA PRO A 45 1.20 3.11 8.54
C PRO A 45 0.49 3.59 9.79
N VAL A 46 -0.56 2.85 10.16
CA VAL A 46 -1.21 2.98 11.47
C VAL A 46 -0.19 2.65 12.55
N SER A 47 0.16 3.65 13.36
CA SER A 47 1.14 3.49 14.42
C SER A 47 1.07 4.65 15.39
N LYS A 48 1.43 4.39 16.65
CA LYS A 48 1.65 5.47 17.62
C LYS A 48 2.80 6.38 17.17
N PHE A 49 3.80 5.85 16.47
CA PHE A 49 4.91 6.62 15.89
C PHE A 49 4.43 7.74 14.95
N THR A 50 3.38 7.49 14.18
CA THR A 50 2.79 8.46 13.23
C THR A 50 1.65 9.24 13.85
N GLY A 51 1.12 8.81 15.00
CA GLY A 51 -0.07 9.37 15.62
C GLY A 51 -1.38 8.97 14.94
N MET A 52 -1.33 7.98 14.04
CA MET A 52 -2.47 7.49 13.28
C MET A 52 -3.20 6.35 14.04
N PRO A 53 -4.51 6.46 14.29
CA PRO A 53 -5.32 5.36 14.84
C PRO A 53 -5.78 4.37 13.75
N ASP A 54 -6.05 3.12 14.12
CA ASP A 54 -6.75 2.17 13.23
C ASP A 54 -8.27 2.45 13.28
N ILE A 55 -8.83 2.88 12.16
CA ILE A 55 -10.28 3.12 12.02
C ILE A 55 -10.76 2.33 10.82
N SER A 56 -11.55 1.30 11.06
CA SER A 56 -12.08 0.43 10.01
C SER A 56 -13.53 0.01 10.23
N VAL A 57 -14.23 -0.28 9.13
CA VAL A 57 -15.58 -0.84 9.09
C VAL A 57 -15.54 -2.15 8.31
N PRO A 58 -15.70 -3.31 8.98
CA PRO A 58 -15.74 -4.60 8.30
C PRO A 58 -17.06 -4.78 7.56
N ILE A 59 -16.99 -5.04 6.26
CA ILE A 59 -18.16 -5.27 5.40
C ILE A 59 -18.47 -6.77 5.39
N TYR A 60 -17.61 -7.58 4.76
CA TYR A 60 -17.82 -9.01 4.54
C TYR A 60 -16.50 -9.78 4.44
N GLU A 61 -16.50 -11.10 4.66
CA GLU A 61 -15.34 -11.97 4.45
C GLU A 61 -15.79 -13.20 3.65
N VAL A 62 -15.11 -13.48 2.53
CA VAL A 62 -15.42 -14.64 1.69
C VAL A 62 -14.36 -15.73 1.90
N PRO A 63 -14.73 -16.90 2.45
CA PRO A 63 -13.82 -18.04 2.56
C PRO A 63 -13.73 -18.82 1.24
N VAL A 64 -12.53 -19.27 0.91
CA VAL A 64 -12.23 -20.22 -0.18
C VAL A 64 -11.26 -21.28 0.35
N GLY A 65 -11.81 -22.39 0.85
CA GLY A 65 -11.00 -23.35 1.62
C GLY A 65 -10.42 -22.69 2.88
N ASP A 66 -9.10 -22.78 3.05
CA ASP A 66 -8.38 -22.14 4.15
C ASP A 66 -8.06 -20.65 3.90
N PHE A 67 -8.23 -20.18 2.67
CA PHE A 67 -8.01 -18.78 2.30
C PHE A 67 -9.25 -17.94 2.62
N LYS A 68 -9.03 -16.70 3.06
CA LYS A 68 -10.09 -15.74 3.39
C LYS A 68 -9.79 -14.40 2.76
N LEU A 69 -10.77 -13.86 2.02
CA LEU A 69 -10.69 -12.50 1.48
C LEU A 69 -11.61 -11.56 2.27
N PRO A 70 -11.06 -10.67 3.11
CA PRO A 70 -11.84 -9.66 3.81
C PRO A 70 -12.17 -8.46 2.90
N PHE A 71 -13.32 -7.86 3.17
CA PHE A 71 -13.84 -6.64 2.56
C PHE A 71 -14.05 -5.64 3.70
N SER A 72 -13.34 -4.53 3.67
CA SER A 72 -13.39 -3.52 4.74
C SER A 72 -13.20 -2.13 4.18
N LEU A 73 -13.80 -1.15 4.85
CA LEU A 73 -13.45 0.25 4.67
C LEU A 73 -12.43 0.65 5.73
N HIS A 74 -11.41 1.42 5.36
CA HIS A 74 -10.50 2.03 6.32
C HIS A 74 -10.55 3.55 6.17
N TYR A 75 -10.41 4.28 7.28
CA TYR A 75 -10.36 5.74 7.30
C TYR A 75 -8.97 6.26 7.68
N HIS A 76 -8.40 7.15 6.86
CA HIS A 76 -7.07 7.71 7.06
C HIS A 76 -7.17 9.09 7.73
N ALA A 77 -6.76 9.16 9.00
CA ALA A 77 -7.07 10.28 9.90
C ALA A 77 -5.98 11.37 10.02
N ALA A 78 -5.05 11.50 9.06
CA ALA A 78 -3.98 12.50 9.09
C ALA A 78 -4.47 13.96 8.94
N GLY A 79 -5.77 14.17 8.76
CA GLY A 79 -6.37 15.46 8.40
C GLY A 79 -6.70 15.56 6.91
N ILE A 80 -7.54 16.54 6.56
CA ILE A 80 -8.00 16.74 5.18
C ILE A 80 -7.12 17.78 4.49
N ARG A 81 -6.58 17.41 3.32
CA ARG A 81 -5.95 18.34 2.38
C ARG A 81 -7.03 18.91 1.47
N PRO A 82 -7.25 20.24 1.42
CA PRO A 82 -8.31 20.81 0.59
C PRO A 82 -8.23 20.41 -0.88
N ASP A 83 -7.02 20.28 -1.42
CA ASP A 83 -6.82 19.99 -2.84
C ASP A 83 -6.84 18.48 -3.16
N GLN A 84 -7.01 17.62 -2.15
CA GLN A 84 -7.19 16.19 -2.34
C GLN A 84 -8.62 15.89 -2.81
N HIS A 85 -8.73 15.22 -3.96
CA HIS A 85 -10.00 14.73 -4.46
C HIS A 85 -10.41 13.44 -3.71
N PRO A 86 -11.68 13.27 -3.31
CA PRO A 86 -12.14 12.01 -2.72
C PRO A 86 -12.16 10.88 -3.76
N GLY A 87 -11.96 9.65 -3.28
CA GLY A 87 -12.25 8.44 -4.04
C GLY A 87 -13.74 8.12 -4.07
N TRP A 88 -14.10 7.04 -4.75
CA TRP A 88 -15.48 6.61 -4.96
C TRP A 88 -16.25 6.18 -3.68
N VAL A 89 -15.55 6.00 -2.56
CA VAL A 89 -16.16 5.73 -1.24
C VAL A 89 -16.10 6.95 -0.30
N GLY A 90 -15.82 8.13 -0.85
CA GLY A 90 -15.82 9.38 -0.11
C GLY A 90 -14.48 9.74 0.54
N MET A 91 -14.38 10.98 0.99
CA MET A 91 -13.16 11.59 1.50
C MET A 91 -12.61 10.86 2.73
N GLY A 92 -11.32 10.52 2.68
CA GLY A 92 -10.59 9.84 3.75
C GLY A 92 -10.86 8.34 3.87
N TRP A 93 -11.85 7.79 3.15
CA TRP A 93 -12.14 6.36 3.14
C TRP A 93 -11.51 5.66 1.92
N ASN A 94 -11.05 4.43 2.12
CA ASN A 94 -10.70 3.50 1.05
C ASN A 94 -11.40 2.16 1.27
N LEU A 95 -11.70 1.47 0.16
CA LEU A 95 -12.28 0.14 0.18
C LEU A 95 -11.19 -0.90 -0.12
N ASN A 96 -10.97 -1.80 0.83
CA ASN A 96 -10.06 -2.93 0.68
C ASN A 96 -10.84 -4.16 0.22
N THR A 97 -10.54 -4.67 -0.98
CA THR A 97 -11.21 -5.85 -1.58
C THR A 97 -10.25 -6.75 -2.37
N GLY A 98 -8.95 -6.59 -2.21
CA GLY A 98 -7.95 -7.25 -3.05
C GLY A 98 -6.62 -6.52 -2.94
N GLY A 99 -6.23 -5.83 -4.02
CA GLY A 99 -5.07 -4.95 -3.99
C GLY A 99 -4.77 -4.26 -5.31
N VAL A 100 -3.74 -3.42 -5.29
CA VAL A 100 -3.24 -2.68 -6.46
C VAL A 100 -1.71 -2.58 -6.37
N VAL A 101 -1.05 -2.57 -7.52
CA VAL A 101 0.34 -2.12 -7.67
C VAL A 101 0.29 -0.70 -8.21
N SER A 102 0.77 0.28 -7.46
CA SER A 102 0.89 1.68 -7.88
C SER A 102 2.34 2.01 -8.24
N ARG A 103 2.53 3.05 -9.05
CA ARG A 103 3.86 3.49 -9.49
C ARG A 103 4.12 4.94 -9.14
N THR A 104 5.31 5.20 -8.62
CA THR A 104 5.92 6.52 -8.51
C THR A 104 7.03 6.64 -9.55
N VAL A 105 6.81 7.48 -10.56
CA VAL A 105 7.79 7.70 -11.63
C VAL A 105 8.97 8.54 -11.14
N LYS A 106 10.20 8.07 -11.39
CA LYS A 106 11.45 8.77 -11.08
C LYS A 106 12.13 9.15 -12.39
N GLY A 107 11.99 10.41 -12.80
CA GLY A 107 12.49 10.84 -14.11
C GLY A 107 11.49 10.53 -15.21
N LYS A 108 11.69 9.44 -15.96
CA LYS A 108 10.78 8.96 -17.00
C LYS A 108 10.23 7.60 -16.61
N PRO A 109 9.11 7.17 -17.21
CA PRO A 109 8.66 5.81 -17.00
C PRO A 109 9.76 4.79 -17.41
N ASP A 110 10.09 3.84 -16.55
CA ASP A 110 10.95 2.67 -16.83
C ASP A 110 10.69 2.03 -18.20
N ASP A 111 9.42 1.97 -18.61
CA ASP A 111 8.90 1.40 -19.87
C ASP A 111 8.86 2.40 -21.04
N CYS A 112 9.41 3.61 -20.89
CA CYS A 112 9.38 4.67 -21.89
C CYS A 112 10.10 4.27 -23.18
N ASN A 113 9.34 3.99 -24.23
CA ASN A 113 9.83 3.60 -25.54
C ASN A 113 8.86 3.96 -26.67
N VAL A 114 9.10 5.11 -27.30
CA VAL A 114 8.37 5.54 -28.50
C VAL A 114 9.14 5.07 -29.74
N LYS A 115 8.85 3.85 -30.21
CA LYS A 115 9.61 3.11 -31.25
C LYS A 115 9.91 3.89 -32.54
N ASN A 116 9.04 4.81 -32.94
CA ASN A 116 9.17 5.58 -34.18
C ASN A 116 9.53 7.05 -33.94
N HIS A 117 10.10 7.38 -32.78
CA HIS A 117 10.51 8.74 -32.42
C HIS A 117 12.01 8.82 -32.15
N THR A 118 12.73 9.63 -32.94
CA THR A 118 14.19 9.74 -32.92
C THR A 118 14.80 10.03 -31.55
N TYR A 119 14.08 10.78 -30.69
CA TYR A 119 14.57 11.21 -29.38
C TYR A 119 13.88 10.54 -28.18
N LEU A 120 12.91 9.66 -28.42
CA LEU A 120 12.11 9.01 -27.36
C LEU A 120 12.10 7.48 -27.46
N MET A 121 12.94 6.91 -28.33
CA MET A 121 13.10 5.48 -28.46
C MET A 121 14.01 4.96 -27.33
N ASN A 122 13.56 3.91 -26.63
CA ASN A 122 14.30 3.24 -25.55
C ASN A 122 14.79 4.17 -24.41
N MET A 123 14.04 5.20 -24.01
CA MET A 123 14.53 6.20 -23.05
C MET A 123 14.31 5.83 -21.58
N GLY A 124 13.48 4.83 -21.27
CA GLY A 124 13.19 4.39 -19.90
C GLY A 124 14.28 3.50 -19.31
N TYR A 125 14.33 3.43 -17.97
CA TYR A 125 15.31 2.66 -17.21
C TYR A 125 15.40 1.20 -17.65
N TYR A 126 14.28 0.55 -18.01
CA TYR A 126 14.27 -0.86 -18.46
C TYR A 126 15.24 -1.13 -19.63
N PHE A 127 15.43 -0.13 -20.50
CA PHE A 127 16.31 -0.24 -21.67
C PHE A 127 17.76 0.18 -21.38
N HIS A 128 18.02 0.84 -20.25
CA HIS A 128 19.31 1.43 -19.88
C HIS A 128 19.86 0.93 -18.53
N SER A 129 19.17 0.01 -17.84
CA SER A 129 19.52 -0.50 -16.51
C SER A 129 20.97 -1.01 -16.43
N GLU A 130 21.43 -1.67 -17.50
CA GLU A 130 22.76 -2.27 -17.60
C GLU A 130 23.89 -1.23 -17.60
N THR A 131 23.61 0.05 -17.92
CA THR A 131 24.59 1.15 -17.82
C THR A 131 25.12 1.28 -16.40
N LEU A 132 24.31 1.01 -15.38
CA LEU A 132 24.74 1.06 -13.97
C LEU A 132 25.43 -0.24 -13.50
N ASN A 133 25.55 -1.26 -14.36
CA ASN A 133 26.19 -2.53 -14.03
C ASN A 133 27.72 -2.46 -14.16
N THR A 134 28.32 -1.48 -13.49
CA THR A 134 29.76 -1.19 -13.50
C THR A 134 30.21 -0.77 -12.10
N PRO A 135 31.44 -1.08 -11.65
CA PRO A 135 31.91 -0.63 -10.34
C PRO A 135 32.13 0.88 -10.25
N GLN A 136 32.26 1.59 -11.38
CA GLN A 136 32.47 3.05 -11.44
C GLN A 136 31.16 3.87 -11.39
N TRP A 137 30.00 3.21 -11.29
CA TRP A 137 28.67 3.84 -11.38
C TRP A 137 28.49 5.02 -10.43
N ASN A 138 29.21 4.99 -9.30
CA ASN A 138 29.15 5.96 -8.23
C ASN A 138 30.33 6.94 -8.22
N THR A 139 30.97 7.20 -9.36
CA THR A 139 32.07 8.18 -9.45
C THR A 139 31.59 9.44 -10.16
N GLN A 140 32.14 10.60 -9.76
CA GLN A 140 31.78 11.89 -10.37
C GLN A 140 32.16 11.93 -11.87
N ASP A 141 33.27 11.29 -12.26
CA ASP A 141 33.71 11.22 -13.65
C ASP A 141 32.73 10.40 -14.50
N TYR A 142 32.29 9.24 -14.01
CA TYR A 142 31.33 8.40 -14.70
C TYR A 142 29.95 9.05 -14.81
N LEU A 143 29.50 9.78 -13.78
CA LEU A 143 28.29 10.61 -13.84
C LEU A 143 28.36 11.63 -14.98
N LYS A 144 29.49 12.35 -15.10
CA LYS A 144 29.69 13.35 -16.17
C LYS A 144 29.76 12.70 -17.56
N GLU A 145 30.44 11.58 -17.69
CA GLU A 145 30.52 10.81 -18.94
C GLU A 145 29.14 10.31 -19.38
N THR A 146 28.35 9.80 -18.44
CA THR A 146 27.00 9.29 -18.69
C THR A 146 26.07 10.42 -19.13
N ALA A 147 26.10 11.56 -18.43
CA ALA A 147 25.34 12.76 -18.80
C ALA A 147 25.66 13.23 -20.24
N GLN A 148 26.94 13.17 -20.64
CA GLN A 148 27.39 13.56 -21.98
C GLN A 148 27.01 12.55 -23.07
N SER A 149 27.15 11.26 -22.79
CA SER A 149 27.02 10.19 -23.79
C SER A 149 25.58 9.74 -24.02
N HIS A 150 24.72 9.90 -23.01
CA HIS A 150 23.35 9.41 -23.01
C HIS A 150 22.35 10.50 -22.59
N GLY A 151 22.68 11.77 -22.85
CA GLY A 151 21.91 12.93 -22.41
C GLY A 151 20.42 12.81 -22.72
N GLY A 152 19.64 12.47 -21.69
CA GLY A 152 18.19 12.32 -21.74
C GLY A 152 17.67 10.92 -21.43
N ALA A 153 18.48 9.86 -21.49
CA ALA A 153 18.08 8.52 -21.04
C ALA A 153 17.83 8.53 -19.53
N ASP A 154 16.98 7.61 -19.07
CA ASP A 154 16.69 7.46 -17.66
C ASP A 154 17.57 6.39 -17.01
N PHE A 155 18.10 6.74 -15.84
CA PHE A 155 18.94 5.88 -15.00
C PHE A 155 18.45 5.85 -13.55
N GLU A 156 17.26 6.40 -13.29
CA GLU A 156 16.55 6.24 -12.03
C GLU A 156 15.44 5.19 -12.21
N PRO A 157 15.46 4.07 -11.48
CA PRO A 157 14.39 3.11 -11.55
C PRO A 157 13.12 3.66 -10.90
N ASP A 158 11.97 3.32 -11.46
CA ASP A 158 10.68 3.63 -10.87
C ASP A 158 10.40 2.80 -9.62
N GLU A 159 9.62 3.38 -8.71
CA GLU A 159 9.15 2.69 -7.50
C GLU A 159 7.75 2.12 -7.75
N PHE A 160 7.59 0.82 -7.52
CA PHE A 160 6.29 0.13 -7.57
C PHE A 160 5.89 -0.29 -6.16
N ASP A 161 4.87 0.36 -5.59
CA ASP A 161 4.32 0.01 -4.29
C ASP A 161 3.14 -0.94 -4.46
N PHE A 162 3.05 -1.96 -3.62
CA PHE A 162 1.93 -2.91 -3.61
C PHE A 162 1.31 -2.99 -2.22
N ASN A 163 0.01 -3.18 -2.21
CA ASN A 163 -0.76 -3.49 -1.01
C ASN A 163 -1.88 -4.46 -1.38
N PHE A 164 -1.84 -5.66 -0.83
CA PHE A 164 -2.89 -6.65 -0.94
C PHE A 164 -2.93 -7.55 0.30
N LEU A 165 -4.11 -7.78 0.87
CA LEU A 165 -4.27 -8.57 2.10
C LEU A 165 -3.30 -8.08 3.20
N ASP A 166 -2.45 -8.99 3.71
CA ASP A 166 -1.42 -8.71 4.71
C ASP A 166 -0.04 -8.41 4.10
N TYR A 167 0.06 -8.37 2.76
CA TYR A 167 1.30 -8.10 2.04
C TYR A 167 1.31 -6.65 1.57
N HIS A 168 2.31 -5.93 2.05
CA HIS A 168 2.59 -4.57 1.62
C HIS A 168 4.11 -4.40 1.48
N GLY A 169 4.50 -3.56 0.54
CA GLY A 169 5.91 -3.36 0.24
C GLY A 169 6.09 -2.61 -1.05
N LYS A 170 7.33 -2.59 -1.51
CA LYS A 170 7.71 -1.98 -2.78
C LYS A 170 8.67 -2.88 -3.54
N PHE A 171 8.73 -2.72 -4.84
CA PHE A 171 9.74 -3.37 -5.67
C PHE A 171 10.26 -2.43 -6.75
N MET A 172 11.49 -2.68 -7.20
CA MET A 172 12.18 -1.89 -8.21
C MET A 172 12.99 -2.80 -9.13
N LEU A 173 13.23 -2.35 -10.36
CA LEU A 173 14.09 -3.05 -11.30
C LEU A 173 15.56 -2.76 -10.99
N ASN A 174 16.37 -3.79 -10.86
CA ASN A 174 17.82 -3.65 -10.66
C ASN A 174 18.56 -3.52 -12.00
N SER A 175 19.84 -3.11 -11.94
CA SER A 175 20.69 -2.94 -13.12
C SER A 175 20.84 -4.20 -13.99
N ASP A 176 20.66 -5.39 -13.40
CA ASP A 176 20.70 -6.70 -14.07
C ASP A 176 19.32 -7.20 -14.54
N LYS A 177 18.31 -6.34 -14.52
CA LYS A 177 16.91 -6.62 -14.87
C LYS A 177 16.19 -7.63 -13.97
N THR A 178 16.71 -7.85 -12.76
CA THR A 178 15.98 -8.58 -11.72
C THR A 178 15.09 -7.62 -10.93
N TRP A 179 13.93 -8.12 -10.48
CA TRP A 179 13.05 -7.36 -9.59
C TRP A 179 13.47 -7.58 -8.15
N ILE A 180 13.81 -6.50 -7.45
CA ILE A 180 14.15 -6.52 -6.04
C ILE A 180 12.95 -6.05 -5.24
N VAL A 181 12.55 -6.84 -4.24
CA VAL A 181 11.33 -6.63 -3.45
C VAL A 181 11.72 -6.35 -2.01
N GLN A 182 11.13 -5.32 -1.42
CA GLN A 182 11.19 -5.02 0.01
C GLN A 182 9.81 -5.31 0.61
N CYS A 183 9.74 -6.31 1.49
CA CYS A 183 8.51 -6.75 2.16
C CYS A 183 8.89 -7.54 3.42
N ASP A 184 8.15 -7.36 4.50
CA ASP A 184 8.40 -8.10 5.75
C ASP A 184 8.18 -9.64 5.58
N ARG A 185 7.67 -10.09 4.43
CA ARG A 185 7.48 -11.49 4.07
C ARG A 185 8.05 -11.76 2.66
N PRO A 186 8.52 -12.99 2.38
CA PRO A 186 9.09 -13.29 1.06
C PRO A 186 8.03 -13.20 -0.03
N VAL A 187 8.28 -12.33 -1.01
CA VAL A 187 7.43 -12.15 -2.20
C VAL A 187 8.33 -12.13 -3.43
N LYS A 188 7.95 -12.91 -4.44
CA LYS A 188 8.59 -12.88 -5.76
C LYS A 188 7.74 -12.08 -6.74
N VAL A 189 8.38 -11.17 -7.48
CA VAL A 189 7.75 -10.40 -8.56
C VAL A 189 8.24 -10.92 -9.91
N ASP A 190 7.30 -11.22 -10.81
CA ASP A 190 7.58 -11.61 -12.20
C ASP A 190 6.84 -10.70 -13.19
N PHE A 191 7.58 -10.18 -14.17
CA PHE A 191 7.04 -9.49 -15.35
C PHE A 191 6.98 -10.47 -16.53
N SER A 192 5.89 -10.44 -17.29
CA SER A 192 5.62 -11.41 -18.37
C SER A 192 6.52 -11.25 -19.61
N GLY A 193 7.22 -10.11 -19.74
CA GLY A 193 7.93 -9.72 -20.95
C GLY A 193 7.02 -9.09 -22.02
N ASN A 194 5.72 -8.97 -21.76
CA ASN A 194 4.76 -8.39 -22.70
C ASN A 194 4.51 -6.92 -22.41
N TRP A 195 4.19 -6.19 -23.48
CA TRP A 195 3.90 -4.77 -23.43
C TRP A 195 2.43 -4.52 -23.72
N MET A 196 1.83 -3.54 -23.06
CA MET A 196 0.43 -3.15 -23.26
C MET A 196 0.35 -1.84 -24.02
N ASP A 197 -0.41 -1.85 -25.12
CA ASP A 197 -0.71 -0.62 -25.86
C ASP A 197 -1.74 0.23 -25.11
N VAL A 198 -1.39 1.49 -24.93
CA VAL A 198 -2.23 2.52 -24.33
C VAL A 198 -3.63 2.56 -25.00
N PRO A 199 -4.74 2.70 -24.23
CA PRO A 199 -6.11 2.69 -24.77
C PRO A 199 -6.59 3.86 -25.60
N PHE A 200 -5.73 4.83 -25.91
CA PHE A 200 -6.18 6.13 -26.41
C PHE A 200 -5.66 6.45 -27.81
N GLU A 201 -6.49 7.18 -28.56
CA GLU A 201 -6.17 7.60 -29.92
C GLU A 201 -5.11 8.71 -29.92
N LYS A 202 -4.12 8.59 -30.81
CA LYS A 202 -2.99 9.53 -30.95
C LYS A 202 -3.25 10.70 -31.91
N ALA A 203 -4.47 10.84 -32.43
CA ALA A 203 -4.77 11.84 -33.43
C ALA A 203 -4.60 13.26 -32.87
N ASN A 204 -3.99 14.15 -33.64
CA ASN A 204 -3.77 15.57 -33.29
C ASN A 204 -2.82 15.79 -32.10
N THR A 205 -1.99 14.80 -31.77
CA THR A 205 -0.92 14.91 -30.78
C THR A 205 0.43 14.89 -31.48
N ALA A 206 1.51 15.29 -30.79
CA ALA A 206 2.89 15.15 -31.26
C ALA A 206 3.26 13.69 -31.59
N PHE A 207 2.46 12.73 -31.12
CA PHE A 207 2.66 11.31 -31.29
C PHE A 207 1.82 10.69 -32.42
N GLN A 208 1.09 11.48 -33.20
CA GLN A 208 0.23 10.99 -34.28
C GLN A 208 0.93 9.99 -35.22
N TYR A 209 2.18 10.28 -35.58
CA TYR A 209 2.97 9.43 -36.47
C TYR A 209 3.80 8.39 -35.71
N SER A 210 4.35 8.74 -34.54
CA SER A 210 5.27 7.89 -33.80
C SER A 210 4.60 6.85 -32.89
N GLY A 211 3.34 7.09 -32.46
CA GLY A 211 2.65 6.27 -31.47
C GLY A 211 2.98 6.68 -30.03
N TYR A 212 2.20 6.17 -29.07
CA TYR A 212 2.51 6.30 -27.64
C TYR A 212 3.51 5.24 -27.20
N SER A 213 4.21 5.51 -26.10
CA SER A 213 4.96 4.47 -25.40
C SER A 213 4.00 3.39 -24.93
N PRO A 214 4.29 2.09 -25.16
CA PRO A 214 3.56 1.05 -24.46
C PRO A 214 3.91 1.07 -22.97
N SER A 215 3.10 0.39 -22.16
CA SER A 215 3.40 0.17 -20.75
C SER A 215 3.76 -1.28 -20.46
N PHE A 216 4.31 -1.56 -19.27
CA PHE A 216 4.27 -2.91 -18.71
C PHE A 216 2.83 -3.45 -18.74
N ASP A 217 2.64 -4.71 -19.15
CA ASP A 217 1.31 -5.32 -19.17
C ASP A 217 0.80 -5.63 -17.77
N GLY A 218 1.67 -6.01 -16.85
CA GLY A 218 1.35 -6.28 -15.46
C GLY A 218 2.37 -7.16 -14.77
N PHE A 219 2.09 -7.50 -13.52
CA PHE A 219 3.00 -8.22 -12.63
C PHE A 219 2.33 -9.43 -12.01
N THR A 220 3.11 -10.47 -11.75
CA THR A 220 2.68 -11.63 -10.95
C THR A 220 3.48 -11.63 -9.67
N LEU A 221 2.79 -11.46 -8.54
CA LEU A 221 3.38 -11.54 -7.21
C LEU A 221 3.07 -12.92 -6.65
N THR A 222 4.11 -13.69 -6.34
CA THR A 222 3.96 -15.01 -5.71
C THR A 222 4.41 -14.91 -4.27
N THR A 223 3.54 -15.31 -3.33
CA THR A 223 3.82 -15.31 -1.89
C THR A 223 4.55 -16.58 -1.48
N GLU A 224 5.10 -16.62 -0.27
CA GLU A 224 5.97 -17.70 0.22
C GLU A 224 5.28 -19.07 0.33
N ASP A 225 3.95 -19.13 0.27
CA ASP A 225 3.16 -20.35 0.21
C ASP A 225 2.95 -20.86 -1.24
N GLY A 226 3.30 -20.07 -2.25
CA GLY A 226 3.07 -20.33 -3.67
C GLY A 226 1.77 -19.78 -4.24
N THR A 227 0.97 -19.06 -3.44
CA THR A 227 -0.24 -18.38 -3.95
C THR A 227 0.17 -17.24 -4.89
N GLN A 228 -0.50 -17.13 -6.04
CA GLN A 228 -0.15 -16.15 -7.07
C GLN A 228 -1.21 -15.06 -7.17
N TYR A 229 -0.77 -13.81 -7.13
CA TYR A 229 -1.57 -12.59 -7.28
C TYR A 229 -1.17 -11.90 -8.58
N ILE A 230 -2.10 -11.80 -9.52
CA ILE A 230 -1.86 -11.28 -10.86
C ILE A 230 -2.46 -9.88 -10.96
N PHE A 231 -1.61 -8.88 -11.23
CA PHE A 231 -1.98 -7.48 -11.37
C PHE A 231 -1.88 -7.06 -12.83
N GLY A 232 -2.87 -6.32 -13.33
CA GLY A 232 -2.94 -5.90 -14.72
C GLY A 232 -3.19 -7.07 -15.67
N LYS A 233 -2.40 -7.17 -16.74
CA LYS A 233 -2.50 -8.10 -17.90
C LYS A 233 -3.76 -7.95 -18.74
N GLU A 234 -4.75 -7.22 -18.24
CA GLU A 234 -5.95 -6.81 -18.96
C GLU A 234 -5.97 -5.30 -19.12
N ARG A 235 -6.32 -4.82 -20.32
CA ARG A 235 -6.31 -3.39 -20.65
C ARG A 235 -7.18 -2.55 -19.70
N ASN A 236 -8.29 -3.08 -19.22
CA ASN A 236 -9.22 -2.38 -18.31
C ASN A 236 -8.85 -2.52 -16.83
N ALA A 237 -7.72 -3.14 -16.50
CA ALA A 237 -7.18 -3.24 -15.15
C ALA A 237 -5.95 -2.33 -14.93
N ILE A 238 -5.70 -1.40 -15.85
CA ILE A 238 -4.56 -0.46 -15.79
C ILE A 238 -5.07 0.97 -15.88
N GLU A 239 -4.63 1.80 -14.93
CA GLU A 239 -4.88 3.25 -14.94
C GLU A 239 -3.76 4.00 -15.63
N TYR A 240 -4.15 4.99 -16.42
CA TYR A 240 -3.24 5.85 -17.15
C TYR A 240 -3.49 7.30 -16.77
N SER A 241 -2.42 8.09 -16.73
CA SER A 241 -2.50 9.55 -16.59
C SER A 241 -1.63 10.26 -17.63
N ILE A 242 -1.96 11.51 -17.93
CA ILE A 242 -1.24 12.41 -18.82
C ILE A 242 -1.40 13.85 -18.30
N GLY A 243 -0.46 14.75 -18.59
CA GLY A 243 -0.62 16.18 -18.25
C GLY A 243 -1.92 16.77 -18.80
N PHE A 244 -2.71 17.42 -17.94
CA PHE A 244 -4.06 17.90 -18.26
C PHE A 244 -4.05 18.99 -19.33
N PHE A 245 -3.10 19.92 -19.29
CA PHE A 245 -2.95 20.97 -20.32
C PHE A 245 -1.90 20.62 -21.39
N GLN A 246 -1.16 19.53 -21.20
CA GLN A 246 -0.09 19.07 -22.08
C GLN A 246 -0.50 17.84 -22.92
N GLN A 247 -1.79 17.52 -22.98
CA GLN A 247 -2.34 16.34 -23.67
C GLN A 247 -1.86 16.15 -25.12
N ALA A 248 -1.49 17.24 -25.79
CA ALA A 248 -1.00 17.20 -27.17
C ALA A 248 0.49 16.84 -27.28
N THR A 249 1.31 17.14 -26.29
CA THR A 249 2.78 17.01 -26.33
C THR A 249 3.33 16.00 -25.34
N ASP A 250 2.51 15.56 -24.40
CA ASP A 250 2.80 14.55 -23.39
C ASP A 250 2.25 13.17 -23.80
N PHE A 251 2.67 12.12 -23.09
CA PHE A 251 2.24 10.75 -23.34
C PHE A 251 1.57 10.13 -22.13
N TRP A 252 0.66 9.18 -22.40
CA TRP A 252 -0.01 8.43 -21.35
C TRP A 252 0.98 7.54 -20.61
N THR A 253 0.97 7.66 -19.28
CA THR A 253 1.82 6.90 -18.37
C THR A 253 0.95 5.97 -17.54
N ALA A 254 1.27 4.68 -17.50
CA ALA A 254 0.62 3.73 -16.60
C ALA A 254 1.01 4.05 -15.15
N THR A 255 0.01 4.22 -14.30
CA THR A 255 0.16 4.64 -12.89
C THR A 255 -0.24 3.56 -11.89
N ALA A 256 -1.10 2.62 -12.29
CA ALA A 256 -1.54 1.53 -11.42
C ALA A 256 -1.99 0.30 -12.21
N TRP A 257 -1.72 -0.89 -11.66
CA TRP A 257 -2.17 -2.20 -12.14
C TRP A 257 -3.00 -2.87 -11.05
N TYR A 258 -4.27 -3.10 -11.33
CA TYR A 258 -5.21 -3.68 -10.39
C TYR A 258 -5.15 -5.21 -10.37
N LEU A 259 -5.40 -5.83 -9.22
CA LEU A 259 -5.47 -7.29 -9.07
C LEU A 259 -6.58 -7.85 -9.96
N THR A 260 -6.24 -8.69 -10.94
CA THR A 260 -7.17 -9.36 -11.87
C THR A 260 -7.45 -10.81 -11.51
N LYS A 261 -6.50 -11.49 -10.84
CA LYS A 261 -6.66 -12.90 -10.47
C LYS A 261 -5.84 -13.28 -9.24
N ILE A 262 -6.42 -14.10 -8.37
CA ILE A 262 -5.71 -14.86 -7.33
C ILE A 262 -5.79 -16.34 -7.70
N ILE A 263 -4.64 -17.02 -7.74
CA ILE A 263 -4.54 -18.47 -7.93
C ILE A 263 -4.00 -19.06 -6.64
N LEU A 264 -4.87 -19.76 -5.90
CA LEU A 264 -4.49 -20.46 -4.68
C LEU A 264 -3.60 -21.67 -5.00
N THR A 265 -2.85 -22.13 -4.01
CA THR A 265 -1.91 -23.26 -4.17
C THR A 265 -2.60 -24.51 -4.74
N ASN A 266 -3.85 -24.77 -4.34
CA ASN A 266 -4.68 -25.87 -4.81
C ASN A 266 -5.31 -25.67 -6.21
N GLY A 267 -5.02 -24.57 -6.90
CA GLY A 267 -5.51 -24.25 -8.24
C GLY A 267 -6.89 -23.57 -8.28
N GLN A 268 -7.53 -23.33 -7.14
CA GLN A 268 -8.75 -22.53 -7.11
C GLN A 268 -8.44 -21.08 -7.49
N GLU A 269 -9.29 -20.50 -8.34
CA GLU A 269 -9.14 -19.14 -8.82
C GLU A 269 -10.20 -18.20 -8.24
N ILE A 270 -9.78 -16.97 -7.94
CA ILE A 270 -10.65 -15.82 -7.67
C ILE A 270 -10.34 -14.80 -8.76
N THR A 271 -11.35 -14.37 -9.52
CA THR A 271 -11.16 -13.47 -10.67
C THR A 271 -11.85 -12.14 -10.46
N TYR A 272 -11.18 -11.08 -10.89
CA TYR A 272 -11.61 -9.70 -10.77
C TYR A 272 -11.82 -9.14 -12.16
N THR A 273 -12.89 -8.39 -12.34
CA THR A 273 -13.21 -7.74 -13.61
C THR A 273 -13.43 -6.24 -13.38
N TYR A 274 -12.83 -5.44 -14.25
CA TYR A 274 -12.82 -3.99 -14.15
C TYR A 274 -13.43 -3.36 -15.40
N GLU A 275 -13.95 -2.16 -15.22
CA GLU A 275 -14.46 -1.33 -16.31
C GLU A 275 -13.75 0.03 -16.30
N ARG A 276 -13.33 0.48 -17.49
CA ARG A 276 -12.76 1.81 -17.66
C ARG A 276 -13.86 2.86 -17.52
N GLY A 277 -13.66 3.81 -16.62
CA GLY A 277 -14.58 4.92 -16.42
C GLY A 277 -14.37 6.05 -17.41
N ASP A 278 -15.22 7.08 -17.32
CA ASP A 278 -14.95 8.38 -17.93
C ASP A 278 -13.69 9.01 -17.33
N PHE A 279 -13.13 9.98 -18.05
CA PHE A 279 -11.97 10.72 -17.57
C PHE A 279 -12.30 11.50 -16.30
N ILE A 280 -11.31 11.62 -15.43
CA ILE A 280 -11.30 12.56 -14.30
C ILE A 280 -10.06 13.43 -14.38
N ASN A 281 -10.01 14.50 -13.61
CA ASN A 281 -8.79 15.26 -13.45
C ASN A 281 -8.40 15.49 -11.99
N GLN A 282 -7.10 15.70 -11.79
CA GLN A 282 -6.54 16.20 -10.55
C GLN A 282 -5.72 17.44 -10.89
N MET A 283 -6.09 18.57 -10.29
CA MET A 283 -5.47 19.87 -10.58
C MET A 283 -4.67 20.34 -9.36
N PHE A 284 -3.61 21.11 -9.61
CA PHE A 284 -2.77 21.69 -8.56
C PHE A 284 -2.18 23.03 -9.01
N ILE A 285 -1.66 23.79 -8.05
CA ILE A 285 -0.96 25.07 -8.29
C ILE A 285 0.55 24.82 -8.21
N SER A 286 1.29 25.28 -9.22
CA SER A 286 2.76 25.17 -9.25
C SER A 286 3.39 26.47 -9.77
N LEU A 287 3.73 27.39 -8.86
CA LEU A 287 4.43 28.62 -9.19
C LEU A 287 5.93 28.38 -9.21
N TYR A 288 6.56 28.87 -10.26
CA TYR A 288 8.00 28.88 -10.42
C TYR A 288 8.42 30.24 -10.99
N ASP A 289 9.31 30.93 -10.26
CA ASP A 289 9.86 32.23 -10.64
C ASP A 289 11.39 32.16 -10.70
N ASP A 290 11.95 32.66 -11.81
CA ASP A 290 13.36 32.99 -11.92
C ASP A 290 13.52 34.45 -11.45
N LEU A 291 14.16 34.64 -10.32
CA LEU A 291 14.33 35.94 -9.67
C LEU A 291 15.58 36.68 -10.16
N GLY A 292 16.33 36.09 -11.09
CA GLY A 292 17.52 36.66 -11.68
C GLY A 292 18.65 35.65 -11.81
N SER A 293 19.39 35.71 -12.92
CA SER A 293 20.67 35.02 -13.06
C SER A 293 21.78 35.92 -13.59
N PHE A 294 23.02 35.56 -13.29
CA PHE A 294 24.21 36.18 -13.88
C PHE A 294 25.34 35.16 -14.06
N THR A 295 26.20 35.44 -15.02
CA THR A 295 27.36 34.60 -15.39
C THR A 295 28.68 35.30 -15.07
N PHE A 296 29.71 34.51 -14.78
CA PHE A 296 31.06 35.03 -14.52
C PHE A 296 32.14 33.99 -14.89
N GLY A 297 33.40 34.45 -14.99
CA GLY A 297 34.58 33.58 -15.12
C GLY A 297 35.05 33.23 -16.55
N GLY A 298 34.31 33.60 -17.61
CA GLY A 298 34.64 33.29 -19.01
C GLY A 298 35.42 34.34 -19.81
N GLY A 299 35.86 35.44 -19.19
CA GLY A 299 36.52 36.55 -19.90
C GLY A 299 35.60 37.24 -20.93
N ILE A 300 36.17 37.72 -22.05
CA ILE A 300 35.46 38.49 -23.11
C ILE A 300 34.31 37.70 -23.79
N LEU A 301 34.33 36.37 -23.72
CA LEU A 301 33.33 35.49 -24.35
C LEU A 301 32.32 34.90 -23.34
N THR A 302 32.24 35.45 -22.12
CA THR A 302 31.24 35.01 -21.13
C THR A 302 29.84 35.27 -21.69
N PRO A 303 28.97 34.26 -21.84
CA PRO A 303 27.62 34.48 -22.33
C PRO A 303 26.83 35.32 -21.33
N GLU A 304 26.11 36.35 -21.79
CA GLU A 304 25.21 37.11 -20.93
C GLU A 304 23.90 36.35 -20.74
N CYS A 305 23.60 36.02 -19.48
CA CYS A 305 22.46 35.19 -19.14
C CYS A 305 21.62 35.92 -18.11
N SER A 306 20.91 36.94 -18.57
CA SER A 306 19.87 37.61 -17.80
C SER A 306 18.54 36.93 -18.09
N SER A 307 18.02 36.21 -17.09
CA SER A 307 16.64 35.74 -17.08
C SER A 307 16.00 36.18 -15.77
N SER A 308 14.80 36.73 -15.88
CA SER A 308 13.88 36.92 -14.77
C SER A 308 12.48 36.64 -15.30
N SER A 309 11.73 35.80 -14.61
CA SER A 309 10.35 35.49 -14.98
C SER A 309 9.48 35.49 -13.74
N HIS A 310 8.35 36.16 -13.84
CA HIS A 310 7.32 36.15 -12.81
C HIS A 310 6.05 35.55 -13.39
N THR A 311 5.55 34.51 -12.73
CA THR A 311 4.33 33.82 -13.14
C THR A 311 3.19 34.22 -12.20
N ALA A 312 2.06 34.66 -12.75
CA ALA A 312 0.87 34.92 -11.96
C ALA A 312 0.27 33.59 -11.46
N ILE A 313 -0.48 33.62 -10.34
CA ILE A 313 -1.12 32.41 -9.78
C ILE A 313 -2.08 31.78 -10.80
N GLU A 314 -2.86 32.60 -11.49
CA GLU A 314 -3.78 32.18 -12.55
C GLU A 314 -3.12 31.47 -13.74
N ASP A 315 -1.84 31.76 -13.99
CA ASP A 315 -1.06 31.14 -15.07
C ASP A 315 -0.38 29.83 -14.63
N SER A 316 -0.43 29.51 -13.33
CA SER A 316 0.34 28.41 -12.71
C SER A 316 -0.46 27.16 -12.39
N TYR A 317 -1.73 27.10 -12.84
CA TYR A 317 -2.54 25.89 -12.75
C TYR A 317 -2.01 24.79 -13.65
N GLN A 318 -1.78 23.62 -13.05
CA GLN A 318 -1.40 22.39 -13.73
C GLN A 318 -2.31 21.25 -13.27
N GLY A 319 -2.15 20.08 -13.87
CA GLY A 319 -2.91 18.91 -13.45
C GLY A 319 -2.65 17.70 -14.32
N SER A 320 -3.32 16.60 -13.99
CA SER A 320 -3.31 15.37 -14.77
C SER A 320 -4.73 15.02 -15.21
N LEU A 321 -4.88 14.64 -16.47
CA LEU A 321 -6.04 13.91 -16.97
C LEU A 321 -5.82 12.42 -16.68
N ILE A 322 -6.77 11.79 -16.02
CA ILE A 322 -6.65 10.41 -15.55
C ILE A 322 -7.75 9.59 -16.22
N SER A 323 -7.40 8.39 -16.70
CA SER A 323 -8.35 7.37 -17.14
C SER A 323 -8.47 6.28 -16.07
N PRO A 324 -9.42 6.42 -15.13
CA PRO A 324 -9.57 5.51 -14.02
C PRO A 324 -10.21 4.19 -14.45
N VAL A 325 -10.01 3.16 -13.64
CA VAL A 325 -10.71 1.87 -13.78
C VAL A 325 -11.42 1.54 -12.47
N TYR A 326 -12.62 0.97 -12.57
CA TYR A 326 -13.44 0.66 -11.42
C TYR A 326 -13.68 -0.84 -11.37
N LEU A 327 -13.55 -1.40 -10.16
CA LEU A 327 -13.90 -2.80 -9.91
C LEU A 327 -15.40 -2.97 -10.19
N ASN A 328 -15.73 -3.92 -11.04
CA ASN A 328 -17.11 -4.21 -11.45
C ASN A 328 -17.61 -5.49 -10.78
N ARG A 329 -16.76 -6.52 -10.72
CA ARG A 329 -17.15 -7.82 -10.17
C ARG A 329 -15.94 -8.65 -9.71
N ILE A 330 -16.15 -9.41 -8.63
CA ILE A 330 -15.27 -10.50 -8.18
C ILE A 330 -16.03 -11.82 -8.23
N SER A 331 -15.46 -12.84 -8.87
CA SER A 331 -16.00 -14.19 -8.94
C SER A 331 -15.19 -15.15 -8.09
N PHE A 332 -15.85 -15.76 -7.11
CA PHE A 332 -15.32 -16.83 -6.24
C PHE A 332 -15.82 -18.20 -6.70
N PRO A 333 -15.37 -19.31 -6.10
CA PRO A 333 -15.96 -20.63 -6.37
C PRO A 333 -17.46 -20.75 -5.99
N GLU A 334 -17.89 -20.22 -4.83
CA GLU A 334 -19.29 -20.36 -4.35
C GLU A 334 -20.20 -19.19 -4.69
N CYS A 335 -19.65 -18.00 -4.91
CA CYS A 335 -20.42 -16.77 -5.07
C CYS A 335 -19.83 -15.80 -6.09
N GLU A 336 -20.58 -14.76 -6.36
CA GLU A 336 -20.19 -13.61 -7.17
C GLU A 336 -20.54 -12.34 -6.40
N ILE A 337 -19.64 -11.36 -6.43
CA ILE A 337 -19.81 -10.04 -5.83
C ILE A 337 -19.75 -9.00 -6.93
N THR A 338 -20.76 -8.13 -7.01
CA THR A 338 -20.85 -7.06 -8.00
C THR A 338 -20.86 -5.68 -7.34
N PHE A 339 -20.31 -4.69 -8.03
CA PHE A 339 -20.12 -3.33 -7.54
C PHE A 339 -20.83 -2.36 -8.48
N ALA A 340 -21.88 -1.72 -7.98
CA ALA A 340 -22.62 -0.70 -8.71
C ALA A 340 -22.10 0.69 -8.36
N ARG A 341 -21.96 1.54 -9.38
CA ARG A 341 -21.48 2.92 -9.25
C ARG A 341 -22.42 3.90 -9.93
N GLU A 342 -22.45 5.12 -9.41
CA GLU A 342 -23.27 6.22 -9.91
C GLU A 342 -22.41 7.47 -10.07
N VAL A 343 -22.75 8.34 -11.02
CA VAL A 343 -22.08 9.64 -11.16
C VAL A 343 -22.41 10.49 -9.93
N THR A 344 -21.40 11.08 -9.30
CA THR A 344 -21.57 12.00 -8.17
C THR A 344 -21.74 13.45 -8.66
N THR A 345 -22.48 14.23 -7.88
CA THR A 345 -22.73 15.67 -8.06
C THR A 345 -21.87 16.54 -7.15
N GLU A 346 -20.87 15.97 -6.48
CA GLU A 346 -19.94 16.67 -5.60
C GLU A 346 -19.27 17.92 -6.23
N LEU A 347 -18.66 18.73 -5.36
CA LEU A 347 -17.87 19.90 -5.72
C LEU A 347 -16.87 19.61 -6.86
N ARG A 348 -16.87 20.48 -7.87
CA ARG A 348 -15.93 20.46 -9.00
C ARG A 348 -14.93 21.61 -8.91
N TYR A 349 -13.84 21.51 -9.67
CA TYR A 349 -12.92 22.65 -9.87
C TYR A 349 -13.66 23.84 -10.49
N SER A 350 -13.36 25.05 -10.03
CA SER A 350 -13.91 26.28 -10.62
C SER A 350 -13.57 26.39 -12.11
N GLN A 351 -14.51 26.91 -12.90
CA GLN A 351 -14.31 27.14 -14.32
C GLN A 351 -13.17 28.14 -14.62
N ASP A 352 -12.92 29.06 -13.69
CA ASP A 352 -11.87 30.09 -13.80
C ASP A 352 -10.46 29.51 -13.97
N ILE A 353 -10.21 28.33 -13.37
CA ILE A 353 -8.95 27.59 -13.45
C ILE A 353 -8.65 27.24 -14.91
N TYR A 354 -9.64 26.70 -15.63
CA TYR A 354 -9.49 26.33 -17.03
C TYR A 354 -9.48 27.54 -17.95
N ALA A 355 -10.28 28.57 -17.63
CA ALA A 355 -10.40 29.77 -18.46
C ALA A 355 -9.07 30.51 -18.58
N SER A 356 -8.31 30.60 -17.49
CA SER A 356 -6.99 31.23 -17.45
C SER A 356 -6.02 30.53 -18.42
N GLN A 357 -5.96 29.20 -18.36
CA GLN A 357 -5.11 28.39 -19.23
C GLN A 357 -5.56 28.41 -20.69
N TYR A 358 -6.87 28.43 -20.94
CA TYR A 358 -7.42 28.60 -22.28
C TYR A 358 -7.00 29.94 -22.90
N MET A 359 -7.01 31.03 -22.12
CA MET A 359 -6.57 32.35 -22.58
C MET A 359 -5.08 32.39 -22.91
N LEU A 360 -4.24 31.66 -22.17
CA LEU A 360 -2.81 31.50 -22.52
C LEU A 360 -2.63 30.72 -23.83
N TRP A 361 -3.32 29.58 -23.95
CA TRP A 361 -3.26 28.75 -25.15
C TRP A 361 -3.70 29.51 -26.42
N ARG A 362 -4.77 30.31 -26.34
CA ARG A 362 -5.29 31.11 -27.46
C ARG A 362 -4.29 32.10 -28.05
N LYS A 363 -3.26 32.51 -27.29
CA LYS A 363 -2.21 33.41 -27.80
C LYS A 363 -1.33 32.73 -28.85
N ASN A 364 -1.17 31.41 -28.81
CA ASN A 364 -0.34 30.65 -29.75
C ASN A 364 -0.83 29.19 -29.92
N PRO A 365 -1.98 28.95 -30.56
CA PRO A 365 -2.57 27.62 -30.68
C PRO A 365 -1.79 26.76 -31.70
N LYS A 366 -1.02 25.79 -31.22
CA LYS A 366 -0.33 24.79 -32.07
C LYS A 366 -1.09 23.47 -32.20
N TYR A 367 -1.77 23.07 -31.13
CA TYR A 367 -2.63 21.88 -31.01
C TYR A 367 -3.95 22.29 -30.36
N ARG A 368 -4.94 21.38 -30.22
CA ARG A 368 -6.16 21.72 -29.45
C ARG A 368 -5.77 21.98 -27.99
N PHE A 369 -6.64 22.70 -27.28
CA PHE A 369 -6.42 22.95 -25.87
C PHE A 369 -6.59 21.67 -25.06
N LEU A 370 -7.70 20.93 -25.21
CA LEU A 370 -7.93 19.64 -24.54
C LEU A 370 -8.20 18.51 -25.54
N ASN A 371 -7.14 17.88 -26.05
CA ASN A 371 -7.19 16.88 -27.12
C ASN A 371 -8.15 15.70 -26.84
N PHE A 372 -8.09 15.10 -25.65
CA PHE A 372 -8.87 13.90 -25.30
C PHE A 372 -10.29 14.21 -24.84
N LEU A 373 -10.60 15.47 -24.58
CA LEU A 373 -11.95 15.93 -24.25
C LEU A 373 -12.67 16.55 -25.46
N ALA A 374 -11.98 16.78 -26.57
CA ALA A 374 -12.57 17.36 -27.78
C ALA A 374 -13.68 16.47 -28.38
N ASP A 375 -14.73 17.10 -28.91
CA ASP A 375 -15.86 16.41 -29.58
C ASP A 375 -15.60 16.12 -31.04
N ASN A 376 -14.80 16.95 -31.72
CA ASN A 376 -14.59 16.83 -33.15
C ASN A 376 -13.16 17.21 -33.58
N PRO A 377 -12.80 16.96 -34.86
CA PRO A 377 -11.44 17.19 -35.33
C PRO A 377 -10.97 18.65 -35.37
N LEU A 378 -11.90 19.61 -35.41
CA LEU A 378 -11.63 21.02 -35.73
C LEU A 378 -11.72 21.96 -34.53
N ASP A 379 -12.48 21.58 -33.51
CA ASP A 379 -12.74 22.36 -32.31
C ASP A 379 -12.91 21.42 -31.11
N ASP A 380 -12.42 21.84 -29.94
CA ASP A 380 -12.64 21.14 -28.69
C ASP A 380 -13.95 21.49 -28.02
N ASN A 381 -14.71 22.49 -28.50
CA ASN A 381 -15.97 22.91 -27.91
C ASN A 381 -15.81 23.38 -26.45
N TYR A 382 -14.67 23.99 -26.12
CA TYR A 382 -14.46 24.59 -24.79
C TYR A 382 -15.48 25.72 -24.51
N PRO A 383 -16.14 25.75 -23.32
CA PRO A 383 -15.89 24.94 -22.13
C PRO A 383 -16.70 23.64 -22.02
N ASN A 384 -17.63 23.36 -22.94
CA ASN A 384 -18.57 22.23 -22.83
C ASN A 384 -17.86 20.86 -22.83
N CYS A 385 -16.66 20.76 -23.41
CA CYS A 385 -15.86 19.53 -23.34
C CYS A 385 -15.53 19.05 -21.93
N LEU A 386 -15.58 19.95 -20.93
CA LEU A 386 -15.37 19.62 -19.53
C LEU A 386 -16.48 18.72 -18.96
N ASP A 387 -17.66 18.65 -19.58
CA ASP A 387 -18.78 17.78 -19.15
C ASP A 387 -18.47 16.27 -19.32
N LYS A 388 -17.40 15.94 -20.06
CA LYS A 388 -16.87 14.57 -20.15
C LYS A 388 -16.13 14.12 -18.90
N LEU A 389 -15.75 15.06 -18.02
CA LEU A 389 -15.14 14.72 -16.75
C LEU A 389 -16.22 14.25 -15.78
N LYS A 390 -16.16 12.97 -15.38
CA LYS A 390 -17.15 12.39 -14.46
C LYS A 390 -16.49 11.58 -13.37
N TRP A 391 -16.88 11.88 -12.14
CA TRP A 391 -16.50 11.14 -10.96
C TRP A 391 -17.65 10.26 -10.52
N TYR A 392 -17.30 9.15 -9.89
CA TYR A 392 -18.24 8.12 -9.50
C TYR A 392 -18.20 7.88 -7.99
N LYS A 393 -19.37 7.57 -7.43
CA LYS A 393 -19.52 7.03 -6.07
C LYS A 393 -19.95 5.57 -6.15
N LEU A 394 -19.46 4.73 -5.23
CA LEU A 394 -19.93 3.36 -5.07
C LEU A 394 -21.32 3.40 -4.42
N SER A 395 -22.36 2.91 -5.09
CA SER A 395 -23.73 2.93 -4.55
C SER A 395 -24.10 1.63 -3.85
N ASN A 396 -23.69 0.49 -4.40
CA ASN A 396 -24.07 -0.82 -3.89
C ASN A 396 -23.00 -1.90 -4.10
N LEU A 397 -22.85 -2.79 -3.13
CA LEU A 397 -22.11 -4.05 -3.24
C LEU A 397 -23.11 -5.19 -3.05
N GLU A 398 -23.28 -6.04 -4.06
CA GLU A 398 -24.25 -7.14 -4.05
C GLU A 398 -23.54 -8.50 -4.10
N ILE A 399 -24.01 -9.45 -3.28
CA ILE A 399 -23.47 -10.80 -3.19
C ILE A 399 -24.55 -11.79 -3.64
N LYS A 400 -24.22 -12.61 -4.64
CA LYS A 400 -25.10 -13.65 -5.20
C LYS A 400 -24.40 -15.01 -5.19
N ASP A 401 -25.15 -16.08 -5.01
CA ASP A 401 -24.62 -17.44 -5.23
C ASP A 401 -24.40 -17.68 -6.74
N LYS A 402 -23.72 -18.78 -7.10
CA LYS A 402 -23.53 -19.17 -8.51
C LYS A 402 -24.81 -19.47 -9.29
N LYS A 403 -25.97 -19.58 -8.63
CA LYS A 403 -27.28 -19.75 -9.27
C LYS A 403 -28.02 -18.43 -9.45
N GLY A 404 -27.38 -17.29 -9.08
CA GLY A 404 -27.96 -15.95 -9.16
C GLY A 404 -28.91 -15.62 -8.01
N LYS A 405 -29.01 -16.47 -6.99
CA LYS A 405 -29.80 -16.16 -5.79
C LYS A 405 -29.08 -15.10 -4.98
N TRP A 406 -29.81 -14.04 -4.67
CA TRP A 406 -29.33 -12.95 -3.84
C TRP A 406 -29.04 -13.43 -2.41
N ILE A 407 -27.89 -13.06 -1.86
CA ILE A 407 -27.41 -13.45 -0.52
C ILE A 407 -27.37 -12.25 0.43
N ARG A 408 -26.71 -11.15 0.02
CA ARG A 408 -26.52 -9.91 0.81
C ARG A 408 -26.35 -8.70 -0.12
N ASP A 409 -26.69 -7.51 0.37
CA ASP A 409 -26.35 -6.23 -0.27
C ASP A 409 -25.89 -5.20 0.76
N TYR A 410 -24.97 -4.33 0.36
CA TYR A 410 -24.48 -3.23 1.18
C TYR A 410 -24.65 -1.93 0.40
N ARG A 411 -25.42 -1.00 0.97
CA ARG A 411 -25.71 0.30 0.37
C ARG A 411 -24.91 1.39 1.04
N PHE A 412 -24.38 2.28 0.22
CA PHE A 412 -23.54 3.39 0.65
C PHE A 412 -24.30 4.70 0.43
N SER A 413 -24.37 5.52 1.47
CA SER A 413 -25.04 6.83 1.40
C SER A 413 -24.03 7.96 1.58
N TYR A 414 -24.25 9.07 0.89
CA TYR A 414 -23.31 10.21 0.84
C TYR A 414 -24.05 11.55 0.91
N ASN A 415 -23.34 12.61 1.30
CA ASN A 415 -23.86 13.98 1.27
C ASN A 415 -24.15 14.50 -0.15
N ASP A 416 -23.41 14.02 -1.15
CA ASP A 416 -23.53 14.24 -2.59
C ASP A 416 -24.18 15.58 -3.02
N ASN A 417 -23.39 16.64 -2.95
CA ASN A 417 -23.82 18.02 -3.21
C ASN A 417 -22.71 18.81 -3.91
N ALA A 418 -23.05 19.60 -4.93
CA ALA A 418 -22.13 20.44 -5.70
C ALA A 418 -21.34 21.49 -4.91
N SER A 419 -21.72 21.78 -3.66
CA SER A 419 -20.99 22.72 -2.79
C SER A 419 -19.98 22.04 -1.86
N GLN A 420 -19.96 20.71 -1.80
CA GLN A 420 -19.16 19.95 -0.84
C GLN A 420 -18.45 18.78 -1.51
N ARG A 421 -17.33 18.34 -0.93
CA ARG A 421 -16.64 17.11 -1.36
C ARG A 421 -17.51 15.89 -1.02
N LEU A 422 -17.38 14.80 -1.77
CA LEU A 422 -18.08 13.56 -1.46
C LEU A 422 -17.62 12.98 -0.11
N ILE A 423 -18.57 12.78 0.81
CA ILE A 423 -18.34 12.23 2.15
C ILE A 423 -19.32 11.08 2.39
N LEU A 424 -18.80 9.96 2.87
CA LEU A 424 -19.57 8.77 3.23
C LEU A 424 -20.33 9.03 4.53
N GLN A 425 -21.65 8.89 4.51
CA GLN A 425 -22.52 9.11 5.66
C GLN A 425 -22.90 7.80 6.36
N SER A 426 -23.17 6.75 5.59
CA SER A 426 -23.53 5.45 6.16
C SER A 426 -23.23 4.28 5.23
N VAL A 427 -23.12 3.10 5.85
CA VAL A 427 -23.09 1.80 5.18
C VAL A 427 -24.15 0.90 5.81
N SER A 428 -25.15 0.53 5.03
CA SER A 428 -26.28 -0.28 5.48
C SER A 428 -26.25 -1.66 4.83
N GLU A 429 -26.18 -2.70 5.65
CA GLU A 429 -26.28 -4.10 5.23
C GLU A 429 -27.75 -4.52 5.12
N PHE A 430 -28.04 -5.32 4.10
CA PHE A 430 -29.29 -6.04 3.94
C PHE A 430 -28.99 -7.52 3.76
N VAL A 431 -29.81 -8.38 4.39
CA VAL A 431 -29.72 -9.84 4.29
C VAL A 431 -31.11 -10.42 4.04
N TRP A 432 -31.22 -11.23 3.01
CA TRP A 432 -32.42 -11.61 2.25
C TRP A 432 -33.48 -10.50 2.11
N GLY A 433 -33.04 -9.27 1.84
CA GLY A 433 -33.89 -8.08 1.73
C GLY A 433 -34.36 -7.49 3.08
N ALA A 434 -33.95 -8.07 4.22
CA ALA A 434 -34.20 -7.53 5.55
C ALA A 434 -33.03 -6.67 6.03
N ASN A 435 -33.33 -5.66 6.86
CA ASN A 435 -32.32 -4.77 7.44
C ASN A 435 -31.32 -5.55 8.31
N GLY A 436 -30.03 -5.31 8.07
CA GLY A 436 -28.92 -5.84 8.86
C GLY A 436 -28.18 -4.74 9.63
N ARG A 437 -26.85 -4.84 9.67
CA ARG A 437 -25.98 -3.89 10.35
C ARG A 437 -26.00 -2.52 9.66
N ASN A 438 -26.03 -1.44 10.44
CA ASN A 438 -25.89 -0.09 9.90
C ASN A 438 -24.76 0.65 10.64
N PHE A 439 -23.81 1.20 9.87
CA PHE A 439 -22.75 2.06 10.38
C PHE A 439 -23.02 3.49 9.91
N ASN A 440 -22.84 4.48 10.80
CA ASN A 440 -23.00 5.89 10.44
C ASN A 440 -21.77 6.69 10.86
N MET A 441 -21.41 7.67 10.05
CA MET A 441 -20.23 8.50 10.20
C MET A 441 -20.65 9.95 10.44
N GLU A 442 -20.07 10.60 11.46
CA GLU A 442 -20.22 12.04 11.71
C GLU A 442 -18.87 12.74 11.55
N TYR A 443 -18.86 13.93 10.96
CA TYR A 443 -17.65 14.70 10.64
C TYR A 443 -17.69 16.10 11.25
N ASP A 444 -16.52 16.68 11.53
CA ASP A 444 -16.42 18.05 12.05
C ASP A 444 -16.47 19.08 10.91
N PHE A 445 -17.53 19.91 10.86
CA PHE A 445 -17.67 21.08 9.97
C PHE A 445 -17.21 20.90 8.50
N PRO A 446 -17.61 19.82 7.79
CA PRO A 446 -17.18 19.58 6.41
C PRO A 446 -17.59 20.69 5.44
N GLU A 447 -18.65 21.42 5.73
CA GLU A 447 -19.14 22.56 4.96
C GLU A 447 -18.22 23.79 5.01
N GLN A 448 -17.30 23.85 5.96
CA GLN A 448 -16.35 24.96 6.10
C GLN A 448 -15.04 24.74 5.33
N LEU A 449 -14.86 23.58 4.70
CA LEU A 449 -13.73 23.35 3.81
C LEU A 449 -13.80 24.30 2.61
N PRO A 450 -12.67 24.91 2.19
CA PRO A 450 -12.68 25.84 1.08
C PRO A 450 -12.89 25.10 -0.26
N PRO A 451 -13.22 25.81 -1.35
CA PRO A 451 -13.18 25.25 -2.69
C PRO A 451 -11.78 24.71 -3.06
N TYR A 452 -11.72 23.80 -4.04
CA TYR A 452 -10.46 23.32 -4.61
C TYR A 452 -9.61 24.48 -5.13
N LEU A 453 -8.29 24.40 -4.91
CA LEU A 453 -7.29 25.36 -5.33
C LEU A 453 -7.54 26.79 -4.83
N SER A 454 -8.17 26.93 -3.65
CA SER A 454 -8.35 28.23 -2.99
C SER A 454 -7.05 28.91 -2.56
N GLY A 455 -5.91 28.21 -2.64
CA GLY A 455 -4.60 28.67 -2.17
C GLY A 455 -4.48 28.77 -0.65
N LYS A 456 -5.46 28.27 0.11
CA LYS A 456 -5.51 28.34 1.58
C LYS A 456 -4.94 27.10 2.26
N VAL A 457 -3.70 26.78 1.96
CA VAL A 457 -3.05 25.58 2.48
C VAL A 457 -1.67 25.87 3.07
N ASP A 458 -1.28 25.09 4.08
CA ASP A 458 0.00 25.20 4.77
C ASP A 458 1.17 24.60 3.99
N HIS A 459 2.36 24.54 4.59
CA HIS A 459 3.57 23.97 3.97
C HIS A 459 3.38 22.53 3.44
N TRP A 460 2.50 21.75 4.07
CA TRP A 460 2.26 20.34 3.78
C TRP A 460 0.99 20.10 2.97
N GLY A 461 0.20 21.15 2.69
CA GLY A 461 -1.03 21.08 1.91
C GLY A 461 -2.31 20.91 2.74
N PHE A 462 -2.25 21.05 4.07
CA PHE A 462 -3.44 21.04 4.93
C PHE A 462 -4.09 22.41 5.00
N TYR A 463 -5.38 22.46 5.33
CA TYR A 463 -6.12 23.71 5.40
C TYR A 463 -5.55 24.62 6.49
N ASN A 464 -5.24 25.88 6.15
CA ASN A 464 -4.79 26.87 7.13
C ASN A 464 -5.61 28.18 7.14
N ASN A 465 -6.56 28.29 6.21
CA ASN A 465 -7.37 29.49 5.98
C ASN A 465 -6.58 30.78 5.69
N ARG A 466 -5.33 30.69 5.22
CA ARG A 466 -4.50 31.84 4.83
C ARG A 466 -4.22 31.78 3.33
N LEU A 467 -4.59 32.81 2.58
CA LEU A 467 -4.34 32.83 1.15
C LEU A 467 -2.83 32.89 0.86
N MET A 468 -2.33 31.95 0.06
CA MET A 468 -0.93 31.93 -0.35
C MET A 468 -0.55 33.18 -1.18
N THR A 469 0.68 33.65 -1.01
CA THR A 469 1.22 34.79 -1.79
C THR A 469 2.29 34.31 -2.78
N ASN A 470 2.40 34.91 -3.96
CA ASN A 470 3.53 34.69 -4.87
C ASN A 470 4.78 35.55 -4.53
N ASN A 471 4.72 36.36 -3.46
CA ASN A 471 5.86 37.11 -2.96
C ASN A 471 6.70 36.25 -2.00
N TYR A 472 7.95 35.96 -2.37
CA TYR A 472 8.86 35.12 -1.57
C TYR A 472 9.10 35.64 -0.14
N ALA A 473 9.01 36.95 0.09
CA ALA A 473 9.22 37.54 1.42
C ALA A 473 8.07 37.24 2.40
N THR A 474 6.84 37.04 1.90
CA THR A 474 5.65 36.77 2.71
C THR A 474 5.12 35.34 2.54
N HIS A 475 5.70 34.56 1.62
CA HIS A 475 5.20 33.24 1.29
C HIS A 475 5.26 32.30 2.50
N TYR A 476 6.36 32.27 3.25
CA TYR A 476 6.50 31.42 4.44
C TYR A 476 5.37 31.65 5.45
N ASP A 477 5.13 32.89 5.85
CA ASP A 477 4.06 33.25 6.80
C ASP A 477 2.67 32.86 6.29
N SER A 478 2.42 32.97 4.98
CA SER A 478 1.15 32.57 4.37
C SER A 478 0.91 31.05 4.41
N ARG A 479 1.97 30.27 4.61
CA ARG A 479 1.98 28.80 4.60
C ARG A 479 2.11 28.18 5.99
N GLU A 480 2.18 28.98 7.05
CA GLU A 480 2.17 28.47 8.41
C GLU A 480 0.88 27.68 8.71
N PRO A 481 0.93 26.61 9.52
CA PRO A 481 -0.25 25.85 9.96
C PRO A 481 -1.23 26.68 10.79
N ASN A 482 -2.48 26.22 10.85
CA ASN A 482 -3.52 26.82 11.69
C ASN A 482 -4.35 25.75 12.41
N ALA A 483 -4.12 25.59 13.70
CA ALA A 483 -4.75 24.57 14.54
C ALA A 483 -6.29 24.63 14.55
N ASP A 484 -6.89 25.82 14.40
CA ASP A 484 -8.33 26.02 14.55
C ASP A 484 -9.17 25.41 13.44
N VAL A 485 -8.54 25.08 12.30
CA VAL A 485 -9.24 24.62 11.09
C VAL A 485 -8.78 23.24 10.59
N LEU A 486 -7.75 22.65 11.19
CA LEU A 486 -7.18 21.36 10.74
C LEU A 486 -8.15 20.19 10.90
N THR A 487 -9.11 20.27 11.84
CA THR A 487 -10.12 19.22 12.09
C THR A 487 -11.30 19.28 11.13
N PHE A 488 -11.41 20.30 10.27
CA PHE A 488 -12.54 20.43 9.37
C PHE A 488 -12.56 19.28 8.34
N GLY A 489 -13.72 18.65 8.17
CA GLY A 489 -13.94 17.47 7.35
C GLY A 489 -13.41 16.15 7.92
N VAL A 490 -12.86 16.13 9.13
CA VAL A 490 -12.31 14.91 9.75
C VAL A 490 -13.40 14.11 10.45
N LEU A 491 -13.29 12.78 10.43
CA LEU A 491 -14.23 11.88 11.11
C LEU A 491 -14.23 12.16 12.62
N LYS A 492 -15.38 12.52 13.15
CA LYS A 492 -15.61 12.81 14.57
C LYS A 492 -16.16 11.59 15.31
N ARG A 493 -17.18 10.94 14.76
CA ARG A 493 -17.83 9.76 15.37
C ARG A 493 -18.09 8.65 14.36
N LEU A 494 -17.95 7.41 14.83
CA LEU A 494 -18.39 6.20 14.15
C LEU A 494 -19.45 5.51 15.01
N HIS A 495 -20.68 5.48 14.53
CA HIS A 495 -21.81 4.84 15.17
C HIS A 495 -21.89 3.37 14.72
N TYR A 496 -22.03 2.48 15.70
CA TYR A 496 -22.07 1.04 15.47
C TYR A 496 -23.51 0.51 15.41
N PRO A 497 -23.72 -0.64 14.75
CA PRO A 497 -25.02 -1.32 14.71
C PRO A 497 -25.58 -1.73 16.09
N THR A 498 -24.76 -1.67 17.15
CA THR A 498 -25.17 -1.94 18.54
C THR A 498 -25.87 -0.75 19.21
N GLY A 499 -25.84 0.43 18.59
CA GLY A 499 -26.43 1.68 19.09
C GLY A 499 -25.44 2.61 19.78
N GLY A 500 -24.24 2.13 20.14
CA GLY A 500 -23.15 2.95 20.65
C GLY A 500 -22.32 3.63 19.57
N TYR A 501 -21.35 4.45 19.97
CA TYR A 501 -20.38 5.07 19.07
C TYR A 501 -18.97 5.16 19.68
N THR A 502 -17.98 5.26 18.80
CA THR A 502 -16.63 5.73 19.13
C THR A 502 -16.47 7.16 18.62
N ARG A 503 -15.95 8.05 19.47
CA ARG A 503 -15.59 9.43 19.15
C ARG A 503 -14.09 9.60 19.17
N PHE A 504 -13.57 10.20 18.11
CA PHE A 504 -12.15 10.47 17.93
C PHE A 504 -11.89 11.95 18.22
N VAL A 505 -10.88 12.23 19.05
CA VAL A 505 -10.43 13.60 19.33
C VAL A 505 -9.02 13.72 18.79
N PHE A 506 -8.83 14.59 17.81
CA PHE A 506 -7.55 14.85 17.19
C PHE A 506 -6.92 16.15 17.71
N GLU A 507 -5.62 16.27 17.56
CA GLU A 507 -4.86 17.51 17.78
C GLU A 507 -3.80 17.70 16.68
N PRO A 508 -3.32 18.93 16.45
CA PRO A 508 -2.25 19.18 15.49
C PRO A 508 -0.97 18.42 15.82
N HIS A 509 -0.20 18.09 14.78
CA HIS A 509 1.16 17.63 14.97
C HIS A 509 2.04 18.73 15.58
N GLU A 510 2.94 18.34 16.47
CA GLU A 510 3.97 19.21 17.05
C GLU A 510 5.33 18.52 17.01
N TYR A 511 6.40 19.31 16.92
CA TYR A 511 7.79 18.85 16.97
C TYR A 511 8.67 19.79 17.80
N CYS A 512 9.71 19.23 18.40
CA CYS A 512 10.83 20.01 18.97
C CYS A 512 12.13 19.81 18.17
N LYS A 513 12.23 18.76 17.34
CA LYS A 513 13.42 18.45 16.53
C LYS A 513 13.09 18.56 15.05
N GLN A 514 14.02 19.06 14.25
CA GLN A 514 13.87 19.15 12.80
C GLN A 514 15.14 18.72 12.10
N VAL A 515 15.05 17.80 11.14
CA VAL A 515 16.19 17.33 10.34
C VAL A 515 16.73 18.50 9.51
N LYS A 516 18.07 18.64 9.45
CA LYS A 516 18.73 19.68 8.64
C LYS A 516 18.43 19.48 7.16
N MET A 517 18.65 20.54 6.37
CA MET A 517 18.43 20.50 4.93
C MET A 517 19.12 19.31 4.24
N ASN A 518 20.38 19.05 4.59
CA ASN A 518 21.08 17.81 4.26
C ASN A 518 20.80 16.79 5.37
N ARG A 519 20.00 15.78 5.06
CA ARG A 519 19.39 14.88 6.06
C ARG A 519 20.37 13.96 6.77
N TRP A 520 21.57 13.82 6.21
CA TRP A 520 22.69 13.08 6.80
C TRP A 520 23.54 13.93 7.76
N GLU A 521 23.30 15.25 7.89
CA GLU A 521 24.13 16.16 8.71
C GLU A 521 23.62 16.39 10.14
N GLY A 522 22.56 15.68 10.53
CA GLY A 522 21.95 15.81 11.86
C GLY A 522 20.60 16.52 11.85
N TYR A 523 20.15 16.88 13.05
CA TYR A 523 18.93 17.63 13.30
C TYR A 523 19.23 18.86 14.16
N GLU A 524 18.28 19.79 14.18
CA GLU A 524 18.27 20.98 15.01
C GLU A 524 17.21 20.85 16.09
N ASP A 525 17.50 21.35 17.29
CA ASP A 525 16.55 21.45 18.39
C ASP A 525 15.96 22.87 18.41
N THR A 526 14.64 22.94 18.37
CA THR A 526 13.89 24.19 18.42
C THR A 526 13.64 24.67 19.84
N PHE A 527 13.90 23.83 20.85
CA PHE A 527 13.70 24.03 22.30
C PHE A 527 12.26 24.34 22.74
N GLN A 528 11.36 24.69 21.82
CA GLN A 528 9.96 25.00 22.05
C GLN A 528 9.12 24.26 21.01
N PRO A 529 7.99 23.65 21.41
CA PRO A 529 7.11 22.97 20.46
C PRO A 529 6.64 23.90 19.35
N LYS A 530 6.83 23.46 18.10
CA LYS A 530 6.26 24.09 16.92
C LYS A 530 5.18 23.20 16.33
N ILE A 531 4.12 23.80 15.79
CA ILE A 531 3.05 23.09 15.11
C ILE A 531 3.52 22.71 13.69
N ALA A 532 3.21 21.50 13.27
CA ALA A 532 3.30 21.03 11.89
C ALA A 532 1.89 20.82 11.32
N GLY A 533 1.78 20.64 10.00
CA GLY A 533 0.51 20.37 9.33
C GLY A 533 -0.08 19.00 9.72
N GLY A 534 -1.38 18.82 9.51
CA GLY A 534 -2.07 17.54 9.77
C GLY A 534 -2.37 17.27 11.25
N LEU A 535 -2.86 16.06 11.53
CA LEU A 535 -3.42 15.68 12.83
C LEU A 535 -2.91 14.32 13.34
N ARG A 536 -2.81 14.23 14.67
CA ARG A 536 -2.60 13.00 15.43
C ARG A 536 -3.74 12.74 16.41
N ILE A 537 -3.97 11.48 16.77
CA ILE A 537 -4.99 11.12 17.75
C ILE A 537 -4.61 11.60 19.15
N LYS A 538 -5.52 12.31 19.81
CA LYS A 538 -5.38 12.75 21.21
C LYS A 538 -6.14 11.83 22.15
N LYS A 539 -7.41 11.50 21.83
CA LYS A 539 -8.27 10.65 22.65
C LYS A 539 -9.19 9.78 21.82
N ILE A 540 -9.47 8.59 22.34
CA ILE A 540 -10.53 7.69 21.87
C ILE A 540 -11.55 7.56 22.99
N ILE A 541 -12.82 7.81 22.68
CA ILE A 541 -13.91 7.92 23.65
C ILE A 541 -15.08 7.06 23.17
N ASN A 542 -15.57 6.15 24.01
CA ASN A 542 -16.67 5.25 23.65
C ASN A 542 -17.94 5.62 24.41
N SER A 543 -19.09 5.46 23.77
CA SER A 543 -20.40 5.49 24.42
C SER A 543 -21.21 4.26 24.05
N ASP A 544 -21.46 3.39 25.02
CA ASP A 544 -22.29 2.18 24.83
C ASP A 544 -23.79 2.52 24.70
N THR A 545 -24.18 3.73 25.14
CA THR A 545 -25.58 4.19 25.18
C THR A 545 -25.99 4.98 23.94
N GLY A 546 -25.03 5.35 23.08
CA GLY A 546 -25.26 6.26 21.97
C GLY A 546 -25.46 7.72 22.38
N LEU A 547 -25.32 8.05 23.66
CA LEU A 547 -25.48 9.40 24.22
C LEU A 547 -24.17 9.95 24.78
N GLU A 548 -23.97 11.26 24.68
CA GLU A 548 -22.78 11.94 25.23
C GLU A 548 -22.65 11.76 26.74
N SER A 549 -23.76 11.68 27.48
CA SER A 549 -23.75 11.44 28.93
C SER A 549 -23.18 10.07 29.33
N GLY A 550 -23.11 9.13 28.38
CA GLY A 550 -22.53 7.80 28.58
C GLY A 550 -21.06 7.69 28.14
N GLU A 551 -20.43 8.78 27.71
CA GLU A 551 -19.05 8.76 27.22
C GLU A 551 -18.04 8.37 28.30
N LYS A 552 -17.14 7.46 27.93
CA LYS A 552 -15.97 7.07 28.73
C LYS A 552 -14.74 7.19 27.85
N VAL A 553 -13.75 7.95 28.32
CA VAL A 553 -12.43 7.99 27.67
C VAL A 553 -11.85 6.59 27.78
N GLU A 554 -11.53 5.98 26.65
CA GLU A 554 -10.87 4.67 26.60
C GLU A 554 -9.35 4.83 26.62
N LYS A 555 -8.83 5.76 25.81
CA LYS A 555 -7.40 6.01 25.66
C LYS A 555 -7.13 7.51 25.48
N GLU A 556 -6.03 7.98 26.07
CA GLU A 556 -5.49 9.34 25.90
C GLU A 556 -3.99 9.25 25.55
N TYR A 557 -3.56 9.97 24.52
CA TYR A 557 -2.21 9.89 23.97
C TYR A 557 -1.41 11.16 24.27
N PHE A 558 -0.13 11.02 24.58
CA PHE A 558 0.81 12.13 24.75
C PHE A 558 2.10 11.87 23.95
N TYR A 559 2.53 12.86 23.19
CA TYR A 559 3.67 12.78 22.26
C TYR A 559 4.85 13.62 22.75
N VAL A 560 5.37 13.25 23.91
CA VAL A 560 6.32 14.05 24.70
C VAL A 560 7.47 13.18 25.24
N ASP A 561 8.63 13.79 25.50
CA ASP A 561 9.81 13.09 26.06
C ASP A 561 9.97 13.27 27.58
N ASP A 562 9.22 14.20 28.19
CA ASP A 562 9.34 14.58 29.60
C ASP A 562 8.21 14.05 30.50
N TYR A 563 7.39 13.12 30.01
CA TYR A 563 6.21 12.62 30.73
C TYR A 563 6.52 12.03 32.11
N LEU A 564 7.56 11.20 32.21
CA LEU A 564 7.93 10.56 33.48
C LEU A 564 8.47 11.56 34.51
N VAL A 565 8.98 12.71 34.05
CA VAL A 565 9.50 13.79 34.90
C VAL A 565 8.38 14.75 35.34
N ASN A 566 7.47 15.09 34.42
CA ASN A 566 6.43 16.09 34.62
C ASN A 566 5.07 15.61 34.08
N LYS A 567 4.49 14.55 34.66
CA LYS A 567 3.24 13.92 34.18
C LYS A 567 2.10 14.89 33.82
N GLU A 568 1.93 15.97 34.58
CA GLU A 568 0.86 16.96 34.39
C GLU A 568 1.26 18.17 33.55
N LYS A 569 2.56 18.39 33.32
CA LYS A 569 3.10 19.58 32.64
C LYS A 569 4.04 19.24 31.50
N ALA A 570 4.08 17.99 31.08
CA ALA A 570 4.91 17.52 29.98
C ALA A 570 4.57 18.32 28.72
N ARG A 571 5.59 18.94 28.15
CA ARG A 571 5.43 19.92 27.05
C ARG A 571 6.46 19.75 25.96
N ILE A 572 7.51 18.97 26.19
CA ILE A 572 8.58 18.85 25.20
C ILE A 572 8.18 17.75 24.24
N SER A 573 7.79 18.13 23.02
CA SER A 573 7.34 17.17 22.04
C SER A 573 8.47 16.22 21.63
N SER A 574 8.16 14.92 21.60
CA SER A 574 9.06 13.89 21.07
C SER A 574 9.08 13.83 19.53
N GLY A 575 8.35 14.74 18.87
CA GLY A 575 8.24 14.81 17.42
C GLY A 575 9.53 15.27 16.76
N CYS A 576 9.95 14.54 15.72
CA CYS A 576 11.02 14.89 14.81
C CYS A 576 10.45 15.16 13.42
N LEU A 577 10.52 16.41 12.98
CA LEU A 577 10.12 16.82 11.64
C LEU A 577 11.16 16.35 10.63
N GLY A 578 10.70 15.63 9.60
CA GLY A 578 11.56 14.93 8.66
C GLY A 578 12.38 15.82 7.73
N GLY A 579 12.21 17.15 7.73
CA GLY A 579 13.03 18.06 6.93
C GLY A 579 12.66 19.53 7.10
N GLN A 580 13.42 20.39 6.42
CA GLN A 580 13.24 21.84 6.43
C GLN A 580 12.48 22.33 5.19
N VAL A 581 11.52 23.22 5.41
CA VAL A 581 10.74 23.85 4.33
C VAL A 581 11.60 24.92 3.66
N LYS A 582 11.73 24.86 2.33
CA LYS A 582 12.45 25.88 1.56
C LYS A 582 11.77 26.17 0.22
N TYR A 583 11.43 27.45 0.03
CA TYR A 583 10.77 27.97 -1.16
C TYR A 583 11.66 28.87 -2.02
N TYR A 584 12.64 29.53 -1.40
CA TYR A 584 13.54 30.48 -2.05
C TYR A 584 14.98 30.00 -2.02
N PHE A 585 15.69 30.23 -3.12
CA PHE A 585 17.05 29.76 -3.37
C PHE A 585 17.84 30.86 -4.04
N ASP A 586 18.88 31.37 -3.39
CA ASP A 586 19.63 32.55 -3.82
C ASP A 586 21.04 32.26 -4.37
N ASP A 587 21.48 31.01 -4.27
CA ASP A 587 22.84 30.57 -4.49
C ASP A 587 22.96 29.39 -5.48
N TYR A 588 21.93 29.13 -6.30
CA TYR A 588 21.95 28.05 -7.28
C TYR A 588 23.08 28.29 -8.29
N GLN A 589 24.14 27.47 -8.26
CA GLN A 589 25.32 27.64 -9.11
C GLN A 589 25.51 26.43 -10.03
N VAL A 590 25.76 26.70 -11.32
CA VAL A 590 26.18 25.71 -12.33
C VAL A 590 27.50 26.14 -12.97
N GLU A 591 28.27 25.17 -13.46
CA GLU A 591 29.57 25.39 -14.11
C GLU A 591 29.65 24.69 -15.47
N GLY A 592 30.27 25.35 -16.44
CA GLY A 592 30.47 24.79 -17.78
C GLY A 592 31.30 23.51 -17.77
N THR A 593 31.21 22.74 -18.86
CA THR A 593 32.00 21.51 -19.04
C THR A 593 33.19 21.74 -19.96
N GLY A 594 34.18 20.83 -19.88
CA GLY A 594 35.31 20.80 -20.81
C GLY A 594 36.16 22.08 -20.77
N ALA A 595 36.31 22.72 -21.93
CA ALA A 595 37.08 23.96 -22.10
C ALA A 595 36.45 25.18 -21.42
N ASP A 596 35.15 25.12 -21.11
CA ASP A 596 34.36 26.23 -20.56
C ASP A 596 34.13 26.11 -19.04
N LYS A 597 34.90 25.27 -18.35
CA LYS A 597 34.74 25.01 -16.89
C LYS A 597 34.87 26.23 -15.99
N ASP A 598 35.52 27.29 -16.47
CA ASP A 598 35.67 28.53 -15.73
C ASP A 598 34.42 29.42 -15.84
N VAL A 599 33.50 29.13 -16.78
CA VAL A 599 32.22 29.82 -16.92
C VAL A 599 31.23 29.28 -15.90
N LYS A 600 30.75 30.15 -15.02
CA LYS A 600 29.78 29.83 -13.97
C LYS A 600 28.53 30.68 -14.13
N ARG A 601 27.37 30.13 -13.77
CA ARG A 601 26.09 30.86 -13.69
C ARG A 601 25.49 30.69 -12.30
N ILE A 602 25.12 31.80 -11.67
CA ILE A 602 24.32 31.81 -10.45
C ILE A 602 22.88 32.18 -10.83
N ILE A 603 21.91 31.45 -10.28
CA ILE A 603 20.47 31.62 -10.51
C ILE A 603 19.78 31.80 -9.16
N ARG A 604 18.81 32.71 -9.10
CA ARG A 604 17.93 32.89 -7.93
C ARG A 604 16.53 32.42 -8.28
N ARG A 605 15.91 31.63 -7.42
CA ARG A 605 14.65 30.96 -7.74
C ARG A 605 13.68 30.98 -6.59
N PHE A 606 12.41 31.02 -6.93
CA PHE A 606 11.31 30.80 -6.03
C PHE A 606 10.40 29.71 -6.58
N SER A 607 9.93 28.82 -5.70
CA SER A 607 8.91 27.83 -5.97
C SER A 607 7.84 27.93 -4.91
N SER A 608 6.55 27.90 -5.27
CA SER A 608 5.46 27.83 -4.27
C SER A 608 5.28 26.43 -3.67
N GLN A 609 5.90 25.43 -4.28
CA GLN A 609 5.99 24.08 -3.72
C GLN A 609 7.34 23.99 -3.01
N SER A 610 7.35 23.50 -1.76
CA SER A 610 8.61 23.24 -1.07
C SER A 610 9.26 22.05 -1.75
N VAL A 611 10.45 22.26 -2.29
CA VAL A 611 11.14 21.30 -3.16
C VAL A 611 12.04 20.34 -2.39
N LEU A 612 12.27 20.64 -1.12
CA LEU A 612 13.20 19.92 -0.26
C LEU A 612 12.40 19.20 0.82
N PRO A 613 12.84 18.02 1.29
CA PRO A 613 11.99 16.94 1.77
C PRO A 613 11.45 17.22 3.18
N ALA A 614 10.64 18.27 3.31
CA ALA A 614 9.66 18.41 4.38
C ALA A 614 8.39 17.58 4.09
N CYS A 615 8.31 16.97 2.90
CA CYS A 615 7.30 16.00 2.46
C CYS A 615 7.77 15.42 1.11
N ILE A 616 7.84 14.09 0.93
CA ILE A 616 8.01 13.45 -0.39
C ILE A 616 6.67 13.63 -1.15
N ASN A 617 6.36 14.88 -1.47
CA ASN A 617 5.16 15.38 -2.16
C ASN A 617 3.85 14.75 -1.66
N SER A 618 3.30 15.33 -0.59
CA SER A 618 1.88 15.24 -0.22
C SER A 618 1.24 13.87 0.10
N SER A 619 1.99 12.78 0.18
CA SER A 619 1.42 11.45 0.48
C SER A 619 2.06 10.74 1.69
N GLY A 620 3.34 10.98 1.97
CA GLY A 620 4.05 10.34 3.11
C GLY A 620 3.98 11.09 4.44
N ASN A 621 4.40 10.42 5.52
CA ASN A 621 4.43 11.01 6.86
C ASN A 621 5.61 11.99 6.99
N HIS A 622 5.33 13.24 7.35
CA HIS A 622 6.34 14.30 7.48
C HIS A 622 6.93 14.39 8.89
N ILE A 623 6.32 13.75 9.88
CA ILE A 623 6.73 13.82 11.28
C ILE A 623 6.62 12.46 11.99
N GLY A 624 7.65 12.09 12.75
CA GLY A 624 7.67 10.85 13.55
C GLY A 624 7.92 11.12 15.02
N TYR A 625 7.27 10.36 15.91
CA TYR A 625 7.39 10.49 17.37
C TYR A 625 8.30 9.44 17.99
N SER A 626 9.43 9.88 18.53
CA SER A 626 10.40 8.95 19.14
C SER A 626 9.93 8.36 20.48
N GLU A 627 8.94 9.00 21.13
CA GLU A 627 8.33 8.55 22.37
C GLU A 627 6.83 8.88 22.42
N VAL A 628 5.98 7.92 22.81
CA VAL A 628 4.52 8.11 22.94
C VAL A 628 4.02 7.46 24.22
N ILE A 629 3.12 8.16 24.92
CA ILE A 629 2.43 7.65 26.09
C ILE A 629 0.98 7.36 25.75
N GLU A 630 0.50 6.16 26.05
CA GLU A 630 -0.91 5.78 25.98
C GLU A 630 -1.45 5.59 27.40
N LYS A 631 -2.29 6.51 27.85
CA LYS A 631 -2.92 6.49 29.17
C LYS A 631 -4.30 5.86 29.11
N ARG A 632 -4.56 4.96 30.06
CA ARG A 632 -5.82 4.23 30.23
C ARG A 632 -6.73 4.90 31.28
N PRO A 633 -8.01 4.50 31.37
CA PRO A 633 -9.00 5.18 32.20
C PRO A 633 -8.72 5.01 33.70
N ASP A 634 -8.06 3.93 34.08
CA ASP A 634 -7.61 3.64 35.45
C ASP A 634 -6.37 4.45 35.87
N GLY A 635 -5.82 5.28 34.96
CA GLY A 635 -4.62 6.08 35.17
C GLY A 635 -3.31 5.35 34.88
N SER A 636 -3.33 4.04 34.63
CA SER A 636 -2.16 3.31 34.13
C SER A 636 -1.77 3.82 32.74
N PHE A 637 -0.52 3.64 32.36
CA PHE A 637 -0.05 4.11 31.05
C PHE A 637 1.04 3.21 30.48
N ILE A 638 1.10 3.18 29.16
CA ILE A 638 2.16 2.53 28.38
C ILE A 638 3.04 3.63 27.80
N ARG A 639 4.37 3.46 27.92
CA ARG A 639 5.36 4.27 27.23
C ARG A 639 5.98 3.47 26.10
N SER A 640 5.90 3.96 24.88
CA SER A 640 6.45 3.32 23.69
C SER A 640 7.55 4.20 23.08
N LYS A 641 8.70 3.62 22.70
CA LYS A 641 9.79 4.31 21.98
C LYS A 641 10.02 3.71 20.61
N TYR A 642 10.42 4.54 19.65
CA TYR A 642 10.56 4.15 18.25
C TYR A 642 11.89 4.58 17.63
N THR A 643 12.36 3.82 16.65
CA THR A 643 13.48 4.23 15.79
C THR A 643 13.12 5.47 14.98
N ASN A 644 14.03 6.44 14.90
CA ASN A 644 13.81 7.73 14.25
C ASN A 644 15.14 8.42 13.91
N PHE A 645 15.07 9.60 13.28
CA PHE A 645 16.25 10.41 12.94
C PHE A 645 17.12 10.76 14.15
N ASP A 646 16.50 11.03 15.29
CA ASP A 646 17.17 11.53 16.49
C ASP A 646 17.83 10.45 17.36
N ASN A 647 17.74 9.17 16.97
CA ASN A 647 18.32 8.04 17.70
C ASN A 647 19.08 7.02 16.83
N GLY A 648 19.66 7.47 15.72
CA GLY A 648 20.66 6.70 14.96
C GLY A 648 20.24 6.25 13.56
N HIS A 649 19.04 6.60 13.10
CA HIS A 649 18.49 6.19 11.81
C HIS A 649 18.40 7.35 10.80
N MET A 650 19.47 8.14 10.74
CA MET A 650 19.64 9.20 9.73
C MET A 650 19.83 8.62 8.33
N ASP A 651 19.42 9.39 7.33
CA ASP A 651 19.67 9.07 5.92
C ASP A 651 21.16 9.25 5.58
N GLU A 652 21.56 8.73 4.42
CA GLU A 652 22.95 8.76 3.95
C GLU A 652 23.10 9.73 2.76
N ALA A 653 24.29 10.31 2.64
CA ALA A 653 24.62 11.18 1.52
C ALA A 653 24.58 10.41 0.18
N PRO A 654 24.38 11.11 -0.96
CA PRO A 654 24.58 10.51 -2.27
C PRO A 654 26.01 9.96 -2.38
N GLU A 655 26.19 8.89 -3.16
CA GLU A 655 27.50 8.26 -3.36
C GLU A 655 28.47 9.17 -4.13
N ALA A 656 27.94 9.90 -5.12
CA ALA A 656 28.66 10.95 -5.83
C ALA A 656 27.69 12.01 -6.33
N ILE A 657 28.21 13.22 -6.48
CA ILE A 657 27.45 14.41 -6.88
C ILE A 657 28.31 15.29 -7.78
N ILE A 658 27.74 15.79 -8.87
CA ILE A 658 28.46 16.70 -9.78
C ILE A 658 28.56 18.10 -9.15
N LEU A 659 27.45 18.61 -8.60
CA LEU A 659 27.33 19.97 -8.05
C LEU A 659 26.95 19.94 -6.55
N PRO A 660 27.91 19.78 -5.63
CA PRO A 660 27.62 19.65 -4.19
C PRO A 660 26.95 20.88 -3.56
N ASN A 661 27.04 22.05 -4.18
CA ASN A 661 26.33 23.25 -3.70
C ASN A 661 24.81 23.18 -3.98
N ARG A 662 24.32 22.13 -4.67
CA ARG A 662 22.89 21.86 -4.90
C ARG A 662 22.31 20.82 -3.94
N THR A 663 23.01 20.52 -2.84
CA THR A 663 22.82 19.30 -2.04
C THR A 663 21.47 19.03 -1.40
N PRO A 664 20.51 19.96 -1.24
CA PRO A 664 19.22 19.45 -0.80
C PRO A 664 18.35 18.94 -1.96
N TYR A 665 18.59 19.38 -3.21
CA TYR A 665 17.78 19.01 -4.38
C TYR A 665 18.09 17.64 -4.95
N GLU A 666 19.29 17.14 -4.66
CA GLU A 666 19.77 15.90 -5.22
C GLU A 666 19.17 14.73 -4.44
N PRO A 667 18.67 13.69 -5.13
CA PRO A 667 18.30 12.44 -4.51
C PRO A 667 19.40 11.90 -3.58
N TYR A 668 19.00 11.25 -2.50
CA TYR A 668 19.88 10.74 -1.46
C TYR A 668 19.48 9.31 -1.06
N ALA A 669 20.34 8.65 -0.29
CA ALA A 669 20.08 7.29 0.18
C ALA A 669 19.20 7.30 1.45
N SER A 670 17.89 7.12 1.27
CA SER A 670 16.93 7.07 2.39
C SER A 670 17.04 5.77 3.19
N ARG A 671 17.05 5.88 4.52
CA ARG A 671 16.94 4.78 5.50
C ARG A 671 15.56 4.71 6.15
N SER A 672 14.51 5.10 5.41
CA SER A 672 13.12 5.10 5.89
C SER A 672 12.64 3.76 6.41
N VAL A 673 13.09 2.65 5.83
CA VAL A 673 12.75 1.28 6.26
C VAL A 673 13.16 0.98 7.70
N GLU A 674 14.14 1.72 8.24
CA GLU A 674 14.62 1.53 9.61
C GLU A 674 13.85 2.34 10.65
N ARG A 675 13.02 3.31 10.24
CA ARG A 675 12.31 4.24 11.15
C ARG A 675 10.90 3.74 11.48
N GLY A 676 10.39 4.15 12.64
CA GLY A 676 9.06 3.77 13.13
C GLY A 676 8.95 2.35 13.71
N LYS A 677 10.07 1.63 13.86
CA LYS A 677 10.11 0.31 14.51
C LYS A 677 10.15 0.49 16.04
N LEU A 678 9.42 -0.35 16.78
CA LEU A 678 9.28 -0.25 18.23
C LEU A 678 10.58 -0.69 18.92
N LEU A 679 11.24 0.20 19.66
CA LEU A 679 12.44 -0.10 20.45
C LEU A 679 12.12 -0.58 21.86
N CYS A 680 11.04 -0.06 22.44
CA CYS A 680 10.70 -0.28 23.84
C CYS A 680 9.21 -0.08 24.10
N GLU A 681 8.62 -0.92 24.95
CA GLU A 681 7.30 -0.73 25.54
C GLU A 681 7.34 -0.95 27.06
N GLU A 682 7.01 0.06 27.84
CA GLU A 682 7.04 0.05 29.31
C GLU A 682 5.63 0.29 29.87
N LEU A 683 5.09 -0.66 30.63
CA LEU A 683 3.78 -0.55 31.28
C LEU A 683 3.95 -0.04 32.70
N TYR A 684 3.27 1.05 33.03
CA TYR A 684 3.25 1.66 34.36
C TYR A 684 1.87 1.61 34.99
N SER A 685 1.83 1.37 36.30
CA SER A 685 0.64 1.59 37.11
C SER A 685 0.27 3.08 37.20
N ALA A 686 -0.94 3.40 37.67
CA ALA A 686 -1.38 4.78 37.90
C ALA A 686 -0.44 5.58 38.83
N GLY A 687 0.18 4.91 39.80
CA GLY A 687 1.19 5.49 40.70
C GLY A 687 2.54 5.78 40.03
N GLY A 688 2.77 5.38 38.78
CA GLY A 688 4.06 5.51 38.07
C GLY A 688 5.08 4.41 38.39
N ILE A 689 4.65 3.30 39.00
CA ILE A 689 5.52 2.14 39.22
C ILE A 689 5.51 1.29 37.95
N LEU A 690 6.69 0.98 37.42
CA LEU A 690 6.89 0.08 36.27
C LEU A 690 6.42 -1.34 36.64
N LYS A 691 5.59 -1.93 35.76
CA LYS A 691 4.98 -3.26 35.93
C LYS A 691 5.55 -4.28 34.97
N SER A 692 5.79 -3.86 33.73
CA SER A 692 6.49 -4.68 32.75
C SER A 692 7.26 -3.80 31.77
N SER A 693 8.30 -4.34 31.16
CA SER A 693 9.04 -3.70 30.07
C SER A 693 9.34 -4.72 28.98
N LYS A 694 9.25 -4.28 27.73
CA LYS A 694 9.67 -5.02 26.54
C LYS A 694 10.70 -4.19 25.78
N TYR A 695 11.86 -4.75 25.47
CA TYR A 695 12.89 -4.13 24.65
C TYR A 695 13.12 -4.94 23.38
N LEU A 696 13.25 -4.29 22.22
CA LEU A 696 13.42 -4.94 20.94
C LEU A 696 14.68 -4.43 20.24
N THR A 697 15.38 -5.32 19.54
CA THR A 697 16.52 -4.98 18.69
C THR A 697 16.30 -5.49 17.28
N TYR A 698 16.88 -4.81 16.29
CA TYR A 698 16.67 -5.08 14.87
C TYR A 698 17.99 -5.25 14.12
N GLU A 699 17.95 -5.98 13.02
CA GLU A 699 19.08 -6.12 12.08
C GLU A 699 18.62 -5.96 10.64
N ARG A 700 19.55 -5.57 9.76
CA ARG A 700 19.34 -5.57 8.31
C ARG A 700 19.41 -7.02 7.81
N SER A 701 18.51 -7.42 6.93
CA SER A 701 18.53 -8.76 6.32
C SER A 701 19.76 -8.99 5.45
N SER A 702 20.25 -7.92 4.81
CA SER A 702 21.44 -7.87 3.96
C SER A 702 21.84 -6.42 3.68
N ASP A 703 22.92 -6.20 2.93
CA ASP A 703 23.27 -4.90 2.36
C ASP A 703 22.67 -4.71 0.94
N LEU A 704 21.44 -5.20 0.71
CA LEU A 704 20.78 -5.14 -0.60
C LEU A 704 20.31 -3.72 -0.94
N TYR A 705 20.70 -3.24 -2.12
CA TYR A 705 20.27 -1.96 -2.68
C TYR A 705 20.17 -2.03 -4.20
N VAL A 706 19.35 -1.15 -4.76
CA VAL A 706 19.32 -0.84 -6.19
C VAL A 706 20.15 0.41 -6.46
N LYS A 707 20.93 0.37 -7.54
CA LYS A 707 21.73 1.50 -8.02
C LYS A 707 20.82 2.48 -8.76
N SER A 708 20.88 3.75 -8.39
CA SER A 708 20.13 4.82 -9.05
C SER A 708 21.06 5.97 -9.40
N MET A 709 20.80 6.60 -10.55
CA MET A 709 21.60 7.70 -11.06
C MET A 709 20.70 8.74 -11.70
N ARG A 710 20.69 9.95 -11.14
CA ARG A 710 20.10 11.12 -11.80
C ARG A 710 21.20 11.82 -12.58
N THR A 711 21.03 12.00 -13.88
CA THR A 711 21.94 12.83 -14.68
C THR A 711 21.20 13.69 -15.68
N SER A 712 21.75 14.87 -15.96
CA SER A 712 21.27 15.76 -17.00
C SER A 712 22.43 16.52 -17.64
N LEU A 713 22.25 16.89 -18.89
CA LEU A 713 23.16 17.76 -19.64
C LEU A 713 22.33 18.89 -20.23
N ASP A 714 22.56 20.09 -19.73
CA ASP A 714 21.79 21.28 -20.08
C ASP A 714 22.71 22.38 -20.59
N TYR A 715 22.16 23.31 -21.36
CA TYR A 715 22.87 24.53 -21.73
C TYR A 715 22.93 25.47 -20.53
N ILE A 716 24.10 26.04 -20.27
CA ILE A 716 24.28 27.01 -19.19
C ILE A 716 23.35 28.21 -19.38
N CYS A 717 23.06 28.58 -20.63
CA CYS A 717 22.09 29.59 -21.00
C CYS A 717 21.33 29.18 -22.27
N PRO A 718 20.04 29.55 -22.43
CA PRO A 718 19.24 29.11 -23.58
C PRO A 718 19.82 29.43 -24.96
N THR A 719 20.62 30.49 -25.05
CA THR A 719 21.27 30.96 -26.29
C THR A 719 22.75 30.57 -26.39
N SER A 720 23.28 29.83 -25.40
CA SER A 720 24.69 29.45 -25.32
C SER A 720 24.90 28.03 -25.83
N PHE A 721 26.09 27.77 -26.39
CA PHE A 721 26.55 26.40 -26.70
C PHE A 721 27.29 25.74 -25.53
N ILE A 722 27.55 26.50 -24.46
CA ILE A 722 28.22 25.99 -23.26
C ILE A 722 27.22 25.13 -22.50
N THR A 723 27.57 23.88 -22.24
CA THR A 723 26.75 22.95 -21.45
C THR A 723 27.33 22.78 -20.05
N TYR A 724 26.45 22.54 -19.09
CA TYR A 724 26.81 22.04 -17.76
C TYR A 724 26.24 20.62 -17.60
N ALA A 725 26.98 19.79 -16.88
CA ALA A 725 26.48 18.49 -16.44
C ALA A 725 26.00 18.62 -15.00
N ASP A 726 24.94 17.91 -14.68
CA ASP A 726 24.38 17.85 -13.34
C ASP A 726 23.89 16.44 -13.03
N GLY A 727 23.91 16.08 -11.76
CA GLY A 727 23.49 14.75 -11.34
C GLY A 727 24.14 14.24 -10.07
N CYS A 728 23.56 13.15 -9.58
CA CYS A 728 24.05 12.38 -8.46
C CYS A 728 23.79 10.89 -8.66
N SER A 729 24.61 10.05 -8.03
CA SER A 729 24.37 8.61 -7.89
C SER A 729 24.06 8.29 -6.43
N TYR A 730 23.08 7.43 -6.18
CA TYR A 730 22.66 7.09 -4.82
C TYR A 730 22.13 5.65 -4.75
N LYS A 731 22.08 5.13 -3.52
CA LYS A 731 21.54 3.80 -3.24
C LYS A 731 20.07 3.90 -2.86
N VAL A 732 19.26 2.99 -3.39
CA VAL A 732 17.91 2.75 -2.90
C VAL A 732 17.89 1.46 -2.11
N TYR A 733 17.76 1.57 -0.79
CA TYR A 733 17.78 0.42 0.12
C TYR A 733 16.44 -0.34 0.06
N LEU A 734 16.53 -1.64 -0.20
CA LEU A 734 15.38 -2.57 -0.30
C LEU A 734 15.57 -3.79 0.61
N TYR A 735 16.52 -3.74 1.57
CA TYR A 735 16.65 -4.76 2.61
C TYR A 735 15.49 -4.67 3.63
N ASP A 736 15.30 -5.75 4.37
CA ASP A 736 14.35 -5.79 5.47
C ASP A 736 15.03 -5.43 6.78
N TYR A 737 14.40 -4.56 7.57
CA TYR A 737 14.87 -4.22 8.91
C TYR A 737 14.05 -5.02 9.94
N ARG A 738 14.53 -6.24 10.21
CA ARG A 738 13.78 -7.31 10.87
C ARG A 738 14.17 -7.47 12.34
N LEU A 739 13.25 -8.01 13.13
CA LEU A 739 13.41 -8.21 14.58
C LEU A 739 14.51 -9.24 14.85
N LYS A 740 15.53 -8.86 15.62
CA LYS A 740 16.64 -9.74 16.00
C LYS A 740 16.42 -10.40 17.35
N SER A 741 15.97 -9.62 18.33
CA SER A 741 15.65 -10.12 19.65
C SER A 741 14.63 -9.24 20.36
N GLU A 742 13.90 -9.85 21.29
CA GLU A 742 13.07 -9.14 22.26
C GLU A 742 13.37 -9.62 23.69
N SER A 743 13.28 -8.71 24.65
CA SER A 743 13.44 -9.00 26.06
C SER A 743 12.28 -8.43 26.84
N ASP A 744 11.52 -9.32 27.49
CA ASP A 744 10.38 -9.00 28.34
C ASP A 744 10.79 -9.14 29.81
N THR A 745 10.42 -8.18 30.65
CA THR A 745 10.64 -8.23 32.09
C THR A 745 9.36 -7.91 32.84
N LEU A 746 8.98 -8.77 33.80
CA LEU A 746 7.84 -8.59 34.70
C LEU A 746 8.31 -8.20 36.10
N TYR A 747 7.74 -7.14 36.66
CA TYR A 747 8.14 -6.54 37.94
C TYR A 747 7.11 -6.73 39.06
N ASP A 748 6.26 -7.77 38.99
CA ASP A 748 5.24 -8.04 40.02
C ASP A 748 5.83 -8.17 41.43
N ASN A 749 7.02 -8.78 41.53
CA ASN A 749 7.89 -8.66 42.70
C ASN A 749 9.13 -7.83 42.31
N PRO A 750 9.20 -6.55 42.70
CA PRO A 750 10.33 -5.68 42.34
C PRO A 750 11.69 -6.18 42.83
N SER A 751 11.72 -7.04 43.87
CA SER A 751 12.95 -7.64 44.38
C SER A 751 13.44 -8.83 43.55
N PHE A 752 12.56 -9.43 42.74
CA PHE A 752 12.84 -10.62 41.92
C PHE A 752 12.08 -10.53 40.59
N PRO A 753 12.46 -9.61 39.68
CA PRO A 753 11.84 -9.53 38.37
C PRO A 753 12.12 -10.80 37.56
N ILE A 754 11.15 -11.22 36.76
CA ILE A 754 11.32 -12.33 35.81
C ILE A 754 11.65 -11.72 34.46
N SER A 755 12.80 -12.07 33.89
CA SER A 755 13.20 -11.64 32.56
C SER A 755 13.23 -12.83 31.61
N THR A 756 12.58 -12.66 30.46
CA THR A 756 12.63 -13.56 29.32
C THR A 756 13.33 -12.85 28.18
N GLN A 757 14.22 -13.53 27.46
CA GLN A 757 14.79 -13.04 26.21
C GLN A 757 14.51 -14.04 25.10
N THR A 758 14.00 -13.56 23.97
CA THR A 758 13.73 -14.33 22.78
C THR A 758 14.58 -13.80 21.63
N ASP A 759 15.47 -14.65 21.10
CA ASP A 759 16.32 -14.35 19.96
C ASP A 759 15.81 -15.07 18.70
N TYR A 760 15.83 -14.36 17.57
CA TYR A 760 15.37 -14.85 16.28
C TYR A 760 16.55 -14.97 15.30
N GLU A 761 16.65 -16.12 14.63
CA GLU A 761 17.53 -16.28 13.47
C GLU A 761 16.67 -16.61 12.25
N TYR A 762 17.04 -16.05 11.10
CA TYR A 762 16.32 -16.22 9.85
C TYR A 762 17.15 -17.02 8.85
N ASP A 763 16.47 -17.71 7.94
CA ASP A 763 17.11 -18.35 6.80
C ASP A 763 17.41 -17.33 5.67
N PRO A 764 18.08 -17.74 4.59
CA PRO A 764 18.38 -16.85 3.46
C PRO A 764 17.17 -16.32 2.71
N ASP A 765 15.98 -16.93 2.87
CA ASP A 765 14.73 -16.46 2.26
C ASP A 765 14.01 -15.44 3.16
N GLY A 766 14.50 -15.19 4.37
CA GLY A 766 13.89 -14.27 5.33
C GLY A 766 12.84 -14.91 6.26
N LEU A 767 12.70 -16.23 6.25
CA LEU A 767 11.79 -16.95 7.15
C LEU A 767 12.49 -17.31 8.47
N ILE A 768 11.72 -17.39 9.56
CA ILE A 768 12.26 -17.77 10.87
C ILE A 768 12.81 -19.20 10.81
N LYS A 769 14.08 -19.33 11.19
CA LYS A 769 14.87 -20.56 11.25
C LYS A 769 15.08 -21.04 12.69
N VAL A 770 15.34 -20.11 13.61
CA VAL A 770 15.57 -20.43 15.03
C VAL A 770 14.83 -19.43 15.91
N ILE A 771 14.22 -19.95 16.97
CA ILE A 771 13.72 -19.16 18.09
C ILE A 771 14.39 -19.70 19.35
N SER A 772 15.11 -18.86 20.08
CA SER A 772 15.72 -19.22 21.36
C SER A 772 15.13 -18.37 22.46
N GLU A 773 14.39 -18.99 23.38
CA GLU A 773 13.77 -18.33 24.53
C GLU A 773 14.57 -18.69 25.79
N SER A 774 15.08 -17.70 26.51
CA SER A 774 15.78 -17.88 27.77
C SER A 774 15.00 -17.23 28.90
N ALA A 775 14.78 -17.96 30.00
CA ALA A 775 14.12 -17.45 31.20
C ALA A 775 14.84 -17.99 32.44
N ASN A 776 15.43 -17.09 33.24
CA ASN A 776 16.12 -17.44 34.49
C ASN A 776 17.17 -18.57 34.37
N GLY A 777 17.93 -18.63 33.26
CA GLY A 777 19.08 -19.54 33.06
C GLY A 777 18.85 -20.63 32.01
N GLY A 778 17.67 -21.26 32.00
CA GLY A 778 17.32 -22.30 31.03
C GLY A 778 16.94 -21.71 29.67
N ILE A 779 17.36 -22.35 28.58
CA ILE A 779 17.01 -21.96 27.20
C ILE A 779 16.11 -23.03 26.58
N ARG A 780 14.95 -22.61 26.08
CA ARG A 780 14.11 -23.40 25.17
C ARG A 780 14.42 -22.96 23.74
N LYS A 781 14.92 -23.87 22.93
CA LYS A 781 15.31 -23.59 21.53
C LYS A 781 14.41 -24.36 20.57
N GLN A 782 13.81 -23.66 19.63
CA GLN A 782 13.08 -24.22 18.49
C GLN A 782 13.86 -23.96 17.21
N THR A 783 13.98 -24.98 16.36
CA THR A 783 14.65 -24.87 15.06
C THR A 783 13.73 -25.39 13.97
N TYR A 784 13.66 -24.66 12.87
CA TYR A 784 12.90 -25.01 11.67
C TYR A 784 13.86 -25.20 10.51
N LYS A 785 13.79 -26.37 9.88
CA LYS A 785 14.46 -26.65 8.61
C LYS A 785 13.45 -26.46 7.49
N ARG A 786 13.71 -25.52 6.59
CA ARG A 786 12.84 -25.24 5.43
C ARG A 786 13.23 -26.07 4.22
N ILE A 787 12.41 -25.97 3.17
CA ILE A 787 12.55 -26.71 1.91
C ILE A 787 13.92 -26.49 1.26
N ARG A 788 14.40 -25.24 1.19
CA ARG A 788 15.68 -24.88 0.55
C ARG A 788 16.89 -25.59 1.17
N GLU A 789 16.83 -25.95 2.45
CA GLU A 789 17.90 -26.64 3.16
C GLU A 789 17.91 -28.16 2.93
N SER A 790 17.07 -28.66 2.02
CA SER A 790 16.90 -30.08 1.73
C SER A 790 17.08 -30.36 0.23
N SER A 791 17.86 -31.38 -0.09
CA SER A 791 18.33 -31.67 -1.47
C SER A 791 17.44 -32.64 -2.25
N SER A 792 16.16 -32.75 -1.93
CA SER A 792 15.22 -33.60 -2.69
C SER A 792 14.78 -32.89 -3.98
N ASP A 793 14.56 -33.65 -5.05
CA ASP A 793 14.04 -33.13 -6.32
C ASP A 793 12.68 -32.43 -6.13
N ILE A 794 11.84 -32.93 -5.22
CA ILE A 794 10.53 -32.34 -4.89
C ILE A 794 10.72 -30.94 -4.28
N TYR A 795 11.67 -30.81 -3.36
CA TYR A 795 11.95 -29.55 -2.67
C TYR A 795 12.58 -28.52 -3.59
N THR A 796 13.40 -28.97 -4.54
CA THR A 796 13.91 -28.10 -5.62
C THR A 796 12.78 -27.54 -6.49
N GLN A 797 11.79 -28.38 -6.84
CA GLN A 797 10.61 -27.94 -7.59
C GLN A 797 9.77 -26.93 -6.79
N MET A 798 9.56 -27.17 -5.49
CA MET A 798 8.84 -26.24 -4.61
C MET A 798 9.53 -24.87 -4.56
N VAL A 799 10.86 -24.83 -4.38
CA VAL A 799 11.65 -23.59 -4.38
C VAL A 799 11.56 -22.84 -5.72
N GLN A 800 11.63 -23.55 -6.85
CA GLN A 800 11.48 -22.94 -8.18
C GLN A 800 10.10 -22.28 -8.39
N LYS A 801 9.08 -22.78 -7.68
CA LYS A 801 7.71 -22.25 -7.67
C LYS A 801 7.44 -21.25 -6.53
N HIS A 802 8.49 -20.84 -5.83
CA HIS A 802 8.41 -19.93 -4.68
C HIS A 802 7.55 -20.44 -3.51
N ILE A 803 7.45 -21.76 -3.36
CA ILE A 803 6.84 -22.41 -2.20
C ILE A 803 7.95 -22.61 -1.16
N LEU A 804 8.06 -21.67 -0.22
CA LEU A 804 9.17 -21.56 0.74
C LEU A 804 8.72 -21.82 2.19
N SER A 805 7.47 -21.49 2.52
CA SER A 805 6.94 -21.57 3.88
C SER A 805 6.80 -22.97 4.48
N PRO A 806 6.57 -24.07 3.73
CA PRO A 806 6.45 -25.38 4.36
C PRO A 806 7.73 -25.81 5.11
N ILE A 807 7.55 -26.45 6.25
CA ILE A 807 8.63 -26.87 7.17
C ILE A 807 8.93 -28.34 6.92
N VAL A 808 10.19 -28.71 6.68
CA VAL A 808 10.59 -30.12 6.47
C VAL A 808 10.90 -30.82 7.80
N GLU A 809 11.47 -30.09 8.76
CA GLU A 809 11.78 -30.63 10.08
C GLU A 809 11.72 -29.52 11.12
N GLU A 810 11.03 -29.77 12.23
CA GLU A 810 11.10 -28.94 13.42
C GLU A 810 11.68 -29.73 14.59
N LYS A 811 12.49 -29.06 15.41
CA LYS A 811 13.06 -29.64 16.63
C LYS A 811 12.94 -28.67 17.78
N GLU A 812 12.73 -29.24 18.95
CA GLU A 812 12.65 -28.52 20.20
C GLU A 812 13.70 -29.05 21.17
N TYR A 813 14.42 -28.15 21.82
CA TYR A 813 15.49 -28.45 22.76
C TYR A 813 15.29 -27.68 24.07
N SER A 814 15.69 -28.31 25.16
CA SER A 814 15.97 -27.66 26.45
C SER A 814 17.48 -27.63 26.63
N ILE A 815 18.03 -26.46 26.93
CA ILE A 815 19.46 -26.29 27.22
C ILE A 815 19.56 -25.78 28.66
N SER A 816 20.28 -26.52 29.51
CA SER A 816 20.53 -26.12 30.91
C SER A 816 21.66 -25.11 31.03
N ASP A 817 21.77 -24.48 32.21
CA ASP A 817 22.78 -23.45 32.52
C ASP A 817 24.24 -23.90 32.30
N ASP A 818 24.50 -25.21 32.39
CA ASP A 818 25.81 -25.83 32.11
C ASP A 818 26.10 -26.02 30.62
N GLY A 819 25.16 -25.62 29.74
CA GLY A 819 25.23 -25.77 28.29
C GLY A 819 24.77 -27.13 27.76
N THR A 820 24.31 -28.05 28.62
CA THR A 820 23.85 -29.37 28.18
C THR A 820 22.53 -29.24 27.40
N SER A 821 22.55 -29.63 26.12
CA SER A 821 21.37 -29.61 25.24
C SER A 821 20.66 -30.97 25.22
N ARG A 822 19.36 -30.97 25.52
CA ARG A 822 18.47 -32.13 25.45
C ARG A 822 17.35 -31.88 24.45
N GLN A 823 17.23 -32.73 23.44
CA GLN A 823 16.12 -32.69 22.50
C GLN A 823 14.82 -33.18 23.17
N LEU A 824 13.78 -32.35 23.15
CA LEU A 824 12.46 -32.63 23.71
C LEU A 824 11.51 -33.23 22.67
N LYS A 825 11.54 -32.68 21.45
CA LYS A 825 10.61 -33.06 20.38
C LYS A 825 11.27 -32.92 19.02
N GLN A 826 10.86 -33.75 18.08
CA GLN A 826 11.18 -33.62 16.66
C GLN A 826 9.98 -34.05 15.83
N VAL A 827 9.63 -33.24 14.83
CA VAL A 827 8.64 -33.59 13.82
C VAL A 827 9.28 -33.42 12.44
N LYS A 828 9.09 -34.41 11.57
CA LYS A 828 9.48 -34.34 10.15
C LYS A 828 8.24 -34.37 9.29
N TYR A 829 8.22 -33.55 8.27
CA TYR A 829 7.13 -33.47 7.31
C TYR A 829 7.63 -33.84 5.92
N GLU A 830 6.82 -34.59 5.18
CA GLU A 830 7.09 -34.99 3.82
C GLU A 830 5.96 -34.51 2.91
N TYR A 831 6.36 -33.98 1.76
CA TYR A 831 5.47 -33.33 0.79
C TYR A 831 5.52 -34.06 -0.55
N VAL A 832 4.40 -34.05 -1.26
CA VAL A 832 4.26 -34.73 -2.55
C VAL A 832 3.46 -33.85 -3.51
N PRO A 833 3.83 -33.74 -4.80
CA PRO A 833 2.98 -33.10 -5.79
C PRO A 833 1.76 -33.97 -6.10
N ILE A 834 0.57 -33.35 -6.22
CA ILE A 834 -0.64 -34.07 -6.65
C ILE A 834 -0.93 -33.79 -8.12
N LYS A 835 -0.73 -34.81 -8.96
CA LYS A 835 -0.96 -34.69 -10.40
C LYS A 835 -2.44 -34.41 -10.68
N GLY A 836 -2.71 -33.34 -11.43
CA GLY A 836 -4.05 -32.98 -11.88
C GLY A 836 -4.82 -32.01 -10.96
N VAL A 837 -4.24 -31.61 -9.82
CA VAL A 837 -4.79 -30.55 -8.95
C VAL A 837 -4.20 -29.20 -9.35
N SER A 838 -2.92 -28.99 -9.06
CA SER A 838 -2.17 -27.79 -9.41
C SER A 838 -0.68 -28.12 -9.37
N ASP A 839 0.11 -27.46 -10.21
CA ASP A 839 1.56 -27.59 -10.19
C ASP A 839 2.20 -26.82 -9.02
N HIS A 840 1.44 -25.99 -8.31
CA HIS A 840 1.84 -25.28 -7.08
C HIS A 840 1.28 -25.96 -5.81
N PHE A 841 0.65 -27.14 -5.92
CA PHE A 841 0.08 -27.85 -4.77
C PHE A 841 0.98 -28.98 -4.28
N PHE A 842 1.56 -28.79 -3.10
CA PHE A 842 2.43 -29.76 -2.43
C PHE A 842 1.96 -29.97 -0.98
N PRO A 843 0.88 -30.73 -0.77
CA PRO A 843 0.39 -31.00 0.57
C PRO A 843 1.38 -31.86 1.36
N CYS A 844 1.36 -31.70 2.68
CA CYS A 844 1.99 -32.67 3.57
C CYS A 844 1.25 -34.00 3.43
N TYR A 845 1.95 -35.06 3.02
CA TYR A 845 1.38 -36.40 2.92
C TYR A 845 1.82 -37.32 4.06
N SER A 846 2.96 -37.05 4.71
CA SER A 846 3.38 -37.82 5.88
C SER A 846 4.02 -36.92 6.93
N ALA A 847 3.74 -37.19 8.20
CA ALA A 847 4.42 -36.56 9.32
C ALA A 847 4.88 -37.60 10.34
N TRP A 848 6.11 -37.44 10.79
CA TRP A 848 6.78 -38.35 11.71
C TRP A 848 7.19 -37.62 12.98
N GLU A 849 6.81 -38.14 14.14
CA GLU A 849 7.07 -37.51 15.43
C GLU A 849 7.96 -38.39 16.32
N ARG A 850 8.84 -37.73 17.06
CA ARG A 850 9.59 -38.28 18.18
C ARG A 850 9.44 -37.34 19.38
N VAL A 851 9.18 -37.92 20.55
CA VAL A 851 9.17 -37.22 21.84
C VAL A 851 10.26 -37.81 22.74
N GLY A 852 11.10 -36.95 23.30
CA GLY A 852 12.25 -37.32 24.14
C GLY A 852 13.22 -38.27 23.45
N GLU A 853 13.51 -39.40 24.09
CA GLU A 853 14.40 -40.46 23.58
C GLU A 853 13.66 -41.58 22.82
N GLY A 854 12.36 -41.39 22.54
CA GLY A 854 11.59 -42.35 21.76
C GLY A 854 12.09 -42.51 20.32
N ALA A 855 11.70 -43.61 19.68
CA ALA A 855 11.87 -43.77 18.24
C ALA A 855 10.94 -42.82 17.48
N LEU A 856 11.37 -42.39 16.29
CA LEU A 856 10.54 -41.64 15.35
C LEU A 856 9.41 -42.54 14.82
N ARG A 857 8.17 -42.07 14.86
CA ARG A 857 6.98 -42.83 14.45
C ARG A 857 6.12 -41.99 13.52
N GLU A 858 5.55 -42.61 12.51
CA GLU A 858 4.59 -41.95 11.61
C GLU A 858 3.30 -41.65 12.40
N VAL A 859 2.91 -40.38 12.49
CA VAL A 859 1.71 -39.93 13.22
C VAL A 859 0.59 -39.47 12.29
N TYR A 860 0.94 -39.18 11.04
CA TYR A 860 0.03 -38.77 9.99
C TYR A 860 0.52 -39.34 8.66
N ASN A 861 -0.39 -39.92 7.88
CA ASN A 861 -0.17 -40.34 6.50
C ASN A 861 -1.45 -40.12 5.69
N CYS A 862 -1.40 -39.32 4.64
CA CYS A 862 -2.48 -39.13 3.68
C CYS A 862 -2.17 -39.92 2.41
N ILE A 863 -3.04 -40.87 2.09
CA ILE A 863 -2.84 -41.87 1.04
C ILE A 863 -3.55 -41.46 -0.26
N ASP A 864 -4.65 -40.69 -0.17
CA ASP A 864 -5.47 -40.32 -1.32
C ASP A 864 -6.05 -38.90 -1.14
N TYR A 865 -6.25 -38.19 -2.25
CA TYR A 865 -6.68 -36.80 -2.31
C TYR A 865 -7.76 -36.60 -3.38
N ASP A 866 -8.60 -35.57 -3.22
CA ASP A 866 -9.57 -35.18 -4.23
C ASP A 866 -8.98 -34.26 -5.30
N ALA A 867 -9.82 -33.82 -6.25
CA ALA A 867 -9.41 -32.96 -7.37
C ALA A 867 -9.05 -31.51 -6.95
N LEU A 868 -9.38 -31.09 -5.73
CA LEU A 868 -8.96 -29.82 -5.13
C LEU A 868 -7.86 -30.02 -4.07
N GLY A 869 -7.32 -31.23 -3.96
CA GLY A 869 -6.24 -31.52 -3.03
C GLY A 869 -6.68 -31.71 -1.57
N HIS A 870 -7.98 -31.83 -1.29
CA HIS A 870 -8.42 -32.18 0.05
C HIS A 870 -8.11 -33.64 0.36
N PRO A 871 -7.75 -33.98 1.61
CA PRO A 871 -7.48 -35.37 1.98
C PRO A 871 -8.75 -36.21 1.85
N LEU A 872 -8.63 -37.39 1.21
CA LEU A 872 -9.70 -38.39 1.12
C LEU A 872 -9.47 -39.57 2.06
N TYR A 873 -8.22 -39.98 2.27
CA TYR A 873 -7.91 -41.13 3.12
C TYR A 873 -6.65 -40.88 3.93
N VAL A 874 -6.82 -40.78 5.25
CA VAL A 874 -5.76 -40.46 6.20
C VAL A 874 -5.64 -41.58 7.23
N VAL A 875 -4.41 -41.98 7.51
CA VAL A 875 -4.05 -42.87 8.62
C VAL A 875 -3.35 -42.04 9.68
N ARG A 876 -3.88 -42.08 10.90
CA ARG A 876 -3.28 -41.45 12.09
C ARG A 876 -3.06 -42.51 13.16
N ASN A 877 -2.40 -42.14 14.26
CA ASN A 877 -2.27 -43.00 15.46
C ASN A 877 -3.62 -43.58 15.93
N GLU A 878 -4.71 -42.81 15.76
CA GLU A 878 -6.08 -43.18 16.15
C GLU A 878 -6.77 -44.18 15.18
N GLY A 879 -6.17 -44.45 14.02
CA GLY A 879 -6.69 -45.36 13.01
C GLY A 879 -6.91 -44.72 11.64
N LYS A 880 -7.67 -45.43 10.80
CA LYS A 880 -7.98 -45.09 9.42
C LYS A 880 -9.19 -44.16 9.36
N THR A 881 -9.10 -43.05 8.61
CA THR A 881 -10.20 -42.10 8.43
C THR A 881 -10.37 -41.78 6.94
N VAL A 882 -11.59 -41.92 6.43
CA VAL A 882 -11.97 -41.46 5.09
C VAL A 882 -12.80 -40.19 5.21
N TYR A 883 -12.46 -39.18 4.40
CA TYR A 883 -13.22 -37.94 4.26
C TYR A 883 -13.92 -37.94 2.90
N LEU A 884 -15.22 -37.67 2.89
CA LEU A 884 -16.02 -37.53 1.67
C LEU A 884 -16.44 -36.08 1.51
N TRP A 885 -15.89 -35.43 0.49
CA TRP A 885 -16.25 -34.06 0.11
C TRP A 885 -17.46 -34.06 -0.83
N SER A 886 -18.19 -32.95 -0.88
CA SER A 886 -19.29 -32.70 -1.83
C SER A 886 -19.43 -31.19 -2.02
N TYR A 887 -20.57 -30.73 -2.56
CA TYR A 887 -20.80 -29.32 -2.88
C TYR A 887 -19.74 -28.78 -3.85
N ASN A 888 -19.49 -29.55 -4.93
CA ASN A 888 -18.38 -29.31 -5.86
C ASN A 888 -17.02 -29.32 -5.17
N TYR A 889 -16.77 -30.30 -4.29
CA TYR A 889 -15.58 -30.45 -3.45
C TYR A 889 -15.39 -29.41 -2.34
N LEU A 890 -16.30 -28.45 -2.15
CA LEU A 890 -16.08 -27.30 -1.26
C LEU A 890 -16.42 -27.56 0.21
N HIS A 891 -17.25 -28.57 0.50
CA HIS A 891 -17.67 -28.87 1.88
C HIS A 891 -17.59 -30.36 2.19
N LEU A 892 -17.17 -30.70 3.41
CA LEU A 892 -17.07 -32.07 3.89
C LEU A 892 -18.47 -32.67 4.11
N ALA A 893 -18.88 -33.67 3.35
CA ALA A 893 -20.18 -34.33 3.53
C ALA A 893 -20.15 -35.46 4.57
N ALA A 894 -19.02 -36.16 4.74
CA ALA A 894 -18.87 -37.18 5.78
C ALA A 894 -17.42 -37.42 6.21
N GLU A 895 -17.23 -37.70 7.50
CA GLU A 895 -16.02 -38.22 8.11
C GLU A 895 -16.28 -39.66 8.59
N ILE A 896 -15.42 -40.60 8.19
CA ILE A 896 -15.64 -42.04 8.37
C ILE A 896 -14.41 -42.64 9.04
N LYS A 897 -14.48 -42.87 10.35
CA LYS A 897 -13.38 -43.50 11.11
C LYS A 897 -13.55 -45.02 11.15
N GLY A 898 -12.45 -45.75 10.99
CA GLY A 898 -12.42 -47.21 11.07
C GLY A 898 -12.73 -47.95 9.75
N ALA A 899 -12.77 -47.26 8.61
CA ALA A 899 -12.95 -47.87 7.29
C ALA A 899 -11.83 -47.51 6.31
N THR A 900 -11.64 -48.33 5.28
CA THR A 900 -10.74 -48.07 4.15
C THR A 900 -11.47 -47.36 3.01
N ILE A 901 -10.73 -46.64 2.16
CA ILE A 901 -11.29 -45.99 0.98
C ILE A 901 -11.98 -46.97 0.02
N SER A 902 -11.47 -48.20 -0.09
CA SER A 902 -12.05 -49.26 -0.93
C SER A 902 -13.44 -49.69 -0.43
N GLU A 903 -13.60 -49.88 0.88
CA GLU A 903 -14.89 -50.22 1.50
C GLU A 903 -15.92 -49.10 1.29
N VAL A 904 -15.47 -47.84 1.41
CA VAL A 904 -16.30 -46.65 1.17
C VAL A 904 -16.71 -46.55 -0.30
N ARG A 905 -15.79 -46.78 -1.26
CA ARG A 905 -16.11 -46.83 -2.70
C ARG A 905 -17.18 -47.88 -2.99
N THR A 906 -17.03 -49.09 -2.46
CA THR A 906 -18.03 -50.16 -2.61
C THR A 906 -19.38 -49.75 -2.02
N ALA A 907 -19.40 -49.19 -0.81
CA ALA A 907 -20.63 -48.73 -0.16
C ALA A 907 -21.34 -47.59 -0.92
N MET A 908 -20.58 -46.75 -1.62
CA MET A 908 -21.08 -45.62 -2.41
C MET A 908 -21.45 -45.97 -3.86
N GLY A 909 -21.23 -47.22 -4.28
CA GLY A 909 -21.57 -47.71 -5.62
C GLY A 909 -20.49 -47.50 -6.68
N GLY A 910 -19.21 -47.42 -6.27
CA GLY A 910 -18.06 -47.31 -7.16
C GLY A 910 -17.33 -45.97 -7.02
N ASP A 911 -17.21 -45.25 -8.13
CA ASP A 911 -16.50 -43.98 -8.20
C ASP A 911 -17.15 -42.90 -7.31
N LEU A 912 -16.31 -42.16 -6.57
CA LEU A 912 -16.73 -41.10 -5.66
C LEU A 912 -16.84 -39.75 -6.36
N VAL A 913 -16.20 -39.56 -7.52
CA VAL A 913 -16.17 -38.28 -8.26
C VAL A 913 -17.57 -37.67 -8.48
N PRO A 914 -18.59 -38.43 -8.92
CA PRO A 914 -19.94 -37.86 -9.11
C PRO A 914 -20.58 -37.37 -7.81
N PHE A 915 -20.24 -37.96 -6.67
CA PHE A 915 -20.73 -37.50 -5.37
C PHE A 915 -20.02 -36.22 -4.92
N MET A 916 -18.72 -36.12 -5.18
CA MET A 916 -17.92 -34.95 -4.82
C MET A 916 -18.27 -33.72 -5.69
N GLN A 917 -18.53 -33.93 -6.98
CA GLN A 917 -19.00 -32.91 -7.93
C GLN A 917 -20.47 -32.50 -7.75
N ALA A 918 -21.22 -33.14 -6.86
CA ALA A 918 -22.61 -32.78 -6.68
C ALA A 918 -22.71 -31.44 -5.93
N GLY A 919 -23.44 -30.46 -6.48
CA GLY A 919 -23.70 -29.18 -5.80
C GLY A 919 -24.53 -29.31 -4.51
N THR A 920 -25.18 -30.45 -4.30
CA THR A 920 -25.80 -30.87 -3.05
C THR A 920 -25.66 -32.40 -2.92
N PRO A 921 -25.21 -32.93 -1.76
CA PRO A 921 -24.95 -34.36 -1.60
C PRO A 921 -26.24 -35.19 -1.61
N ASP A 922 -26.17 -36.37 -2.22
CA ASP A 922 -27.25 -37.36 -2.16
C ASP A 922 -27.38 -37.93 -0.73
N ARG A 923 -28.40 -37.45 -0.01
CA ARG A 923 -28.69 -37.89 1.35
C ARG A 923 -28.97 -39.39 1.45
N ALA A 924 -29.54 -40.01 0.44
CA ALA A 924 -29.80 -41.46 0.47
C ALA A 924 -28.49 -42.25 0.40
N LYS A 925 -27.47 -41.77 -0.33
CA LYS A 925 -26.12 -42.37 -0.30
C LYS A 925 -25.47 -42.24 1.08
N LEU A 926 -25.56 -41.07 1.72
CA LEU A 926 -25.04 -40.86 3.08
C LEU A 926 -25.70 -41.79 4.12
N VAL A 927 -27.01 -42.03 3.99
CA VAL A 927 -27.73 -42.99 4.85
C VAL A 927 -27.29 -44.43 4.56
N ARG A 928 -27.19 -44.83 3.28
CA ARG A 928 -26.71 -46.17 2.90
C ARG A 928 -25.31 -46.47 3.42
N LEU A 929 -24.42 -45.47 3.41
CA LEU A 929 -23.04 -45.60 3.90
C LEU A 929 -22.99 -46.20 5.32
N ARG A 930 -23.88 -45.75 6.22
CA ARG A 930 -23.98 -46.26 7.60
C ARG A 930 -24.47 -47.70 7.66
N ALA A 931 -25.44 -48.06 6.83
CA ALA A 931 -25.94 -49.43 6.76
C ALA A 931 -24.90 -50.39 6.20
N SER A 932 -24.07 -49.93 5.26
CA SER A 932 -23.05 -50.75 4.59
C SER A 932 -21.75 -50.91 5.40
N LEU A 933 -21.47 -50.02 6.36
CA LEU A 933 -20.23 -50.02 7.17
C LEU A 933 -20.54 -50.01 8.67
N PRO A 934 -21.10 -51.10 9.24
CA PRO A 934 -21.59 -51.12 10.62
C PRO A 934 -20.49 -51.04 11.69
N GLN A 935 -19.23 -51.25 11.33
CA GLN A 935 -18.07 -51.15 12.22
C GLN A 935 -17.40 -49.76 12.17
N ALA A 936 -17.81 -48.89 11.23
CA ALA A 936 -17.23 -47.57 11.06
C ALA A 936 -18.00 -46.52 11.88
N GLN A 937 -17.28 -45.56 12.46
CA GLN A 937 -17.87 -44.39 13.09
C GLN A 937 -18.03 -43.30 12.02
N ILE A 938 -19.28 -43.05 11.61
CA ILE A 938 -19.60 -42.12 10.53
C ILE A 938 -20.22 -40.88 11.12
N THR A 939 -19.60 -39.73 10.89
CA THR A 939 -20.20 -38.41 11.11
C THR A 939 -20.52 -37.80 9.75
N SER A 940 -21.75 -37.32 9.54
CA SER A 940 -22.16 -36.72 8.26
C SER A 940 -22.71 -35.32 8.44
N TYR A 941 -22.47 -34.46 7.47
CA TYR A 941 -22.75 -33.03 7.53
C TYR A 941 -23.62 -32.59 6.34
N THR A 942 -24.53 -31.66 6.58
CA THR A 942 -25.19 -30.91 5.50
C THR A 942 -24.98 -29.42 5.71
N TYR A 943 -24.95 -28.65 4.61
CA TYR A 943 -24.62 -27.24 4.61
C TYR A 943 -25.67 -26.44 3.84
N GLN A 944 -25.86 -25.21 4.27
CA GLN A 944 -26.36 -24.14 3.44
C GLN A 944 -25.13 -23.33 2.97
N PRO A 945 -24.81 -23.36 1.66
CA PRO A 945 -23.66 -22.62 1.11
C PRO A 945 -23.66 -21.15 1.55
N MET A 946 -22.47 -20.59 1.79
CA MET A 946 -22.25 -19.23 2.31
C MET A 946 -22.90 -18.91 3.67
N THR A 947 -23.52 -19.87 4.36
CA THR A 947 -24.15 -19.70 5.68
C THR A 947 -23.51 -20.59 6.74
N GLY A 948 -23.42 -21.90 6.49
CA GLY A 948 -22.79 -22.86 7.40
C GLY A 948 -23.48 -24.22 7.45
N VAL A 949 -23.06 -25.04 8.41
CA VAL A 949 -23.60 -26.39 8.66
C VAL A 949 -25.07 -26.29 9.07
N THR A 950 -25.97 -26.99 8.37
CA THR A 950 -27.40 -27.09 8.72
C THR A 950 -27.73 -28.34 9.54
N SER A 951 -26.94 -29.40 9.43
CA SER A 951 -27.10 -30.58 10.27
C SER A 951 -25.79 -31.35 10.43
N VAL A 952 -25.61 -31.95 11.62
CA VAL A 952 -24.55 -32.93 11.91
C VAL A 952 -25.23 -34.20 12.41
N THR A 953 -24.98 -35.32 11.75
CA THR A 953 -25.40 -36.65 12.23
C THR A 953 -24.18 -37.34 12.82
N ASP A 954 -24.21 -37.62 14.12
CA ASP A 954 -23.10 -38.27 14.83
C ASP A 954 -22.96 -39.77 14.51
N PRO A 955 -21.94 -40.50 15.00
CA PRO A 955 -21.80 -41.94 14.77
C PRO A 955 -22.98 -42.80 15.24
N CYS A 956 -23.72 -42.36 16.26
CA CYS A 956 -24.91 -43.05 16.77
C CYS A 956 -26.15 -42.85 15.89
N GLY A 957 -26.07 -42.00 14.86
CA GLY A 957 -27.19 -41.68 13.98
C GLY A 957 -28.09 -40.57 14.52
N VAL A 958 -27.70 -39.90 15.61
CA VAL A 958 -28.44 -38.80 16.19
C VAL A 958 -28.10 -37.53 15.42
N VAL A 959 -29.12 -36.84 14.92
CA VAL A 959 -28.96 -35.60 14.17
C VAL A 959 -29.05 -34.40 15.13
N SER A 960 -28.08 -33.49 15.03
CA SER A 960 -28.20 -32.13 15.54
C SER A 960 -28.46 -31.19 14.36
N TYR A 961 -29.45 -30.31 14.51
CA TYR A 961 -29.79 -29.30 13.51
C TYR A 961 -29.31 -27.92 13.94
N TYR A 962 -28.93 -27.11 12.97
CA TYR A 962 -28.39 -25.77 13.18
C TYR A 962 -29.22 -24.80 12.34
N GLU A 963 -29.78 -23.81 13.01
CA GLU A 963 -30.59 -22.76 12.39
C GLU A 963 -29.85 -21.44 12.54
N TYR A 964 -29.92 -20.65 11.48
CA TYR A 964 -29.28 -19.35 11.41
C TYR A 964 -30.34 -18.25 11.44
N ASP A 965 -30.00 -17.10 12.00
CA ASP A 965 -30.85 -15.91 11.92
C ASP A 965 -30.82 -15.30 10.51
N LEU A 966 -31.60 -14.23 10.31
CA LEU A 966 -31.62 -13.50 9.05
C LEU A 966 -30.26 -12.92 8.68
N LEU A 967 -29.34 -12.75 9.63
CA LEU A 967 -27.98 -12.27 9.38
C LEU A 967 -26.96 -13.41 9.21
N GLN A 968 -27.44 -14.65 9.01
CA GLN A 968 -26.66 -15.89 8.83
C GLN A 968 -25.73 -16.22 9.99
N ARG A 969 -26.10 -15.82 11.21
CA ARG A 969 -25.39 -16.22 12.44
C ARG A 969 -26.13 -17.35 13.10
N LEU A 970 -25.41 -18.21 13.82
CA LEU A 970 -26.02 -19.36 14.49
C LEU A 970 -27.05 -18.89 15.52
N ASN A 971 -28.33 -19.16 15.28
CA ASN A 971 -29.45 -18.75 16.14
C ASN A 971 -29.82 -19.88 17.10
N ARG A 972 -29.97 -21.11 16.58
CA ARG A 972 -30.37 -22.26 17.39
C ARG A 972 -29.60 -23.51 17.02
N GLN A 973 -29.29 -24.30 18.04
CA GLN A 973 -28.92 -25.69 17.91
C GLN A 973 -30.06 -26.55 18.44
N LYS A 974 -30.53 -27.51 17.64
CA LYS A 974 -31.63 -28.42 17.98
C LYS A 974 -31.17 -29.87 18.02
N ASP A 975 -31.81 -30.67 18.86
CA ASP A 975 -31.62 -32.11 18.91
C ASP A 975 -32.39 -32.83 17.78
N ASN A 976 -32.28 -34.16 17.75
CA ASN A 976 -32.91 -35.02 16.74
C ASN A 976 -34.45 -35.03 16.81
N TYR A 977 -35.04 -34.49 17.88
CA TYR A 977 -36.48 -34.33 18.05
C TYR A 977 -36.95 -32.90 17.73
N GLY A 978 -36.05 -32.04 17.26
CA GLY A 978 -36.34 -30.63 16.94
C GLY A 978 -36.40 -29.71 18.17
N ARG A 979 -36.02 -30.19 19.36
CA ARG A 979 -36.01 -29.39 20.59
C ARG A 979 -34.74 -28.56 20.65
N THR A 980 -34.86 -27.30 21.06
CA THR A 980 -33.70 -26.39 21.15
C THR A 980 -32.79 -26.79 22.32
N ILE A 981 -31.53 -27.10 22.03
CA ILE A 981 -30.47 -27.38 23.01
C ILE A 981 -29.79 -26.07 23.43
N LYS A 982 -29.48 -25.22 22.46
CA LYS A 982 -28.88 -23.90 22.65
C LYS A 982 -29.58 -22.88 21.77
N ALA A 983 -29.77 -21.69 22.31
CA ALA A 983 -30.24 -20.53 21.58
C ALA A 983 -29.26 -19.38 21.81
N TYR A 984 -29.02 -18.59 20.76
CA TYR A 984 -28.15 -17.45 20.78
C TYR A 984 -28.98 -16.21 20.49
N ASP A 985 -28.87 -15.20 21.35
CA ASP A 985 -29.53 -13.91 21.19
C ASP A 985 -28.46 -12.85 20.95
N TYR A 986 -28.51 -12.22 19.78
CA TYR A 986 -27.55 -11.21 19.35
C TYR A 986 -28.18 -9.82 19.47
N ARG A 987 -27.81 -9.08 20.51
CA ARG A 987 -28.37 -7.74 20.77
C ARG A 987 -27.71 -6.68 19.88
N TYR A 988 -28.37 -6.35 18.77
CA TYR A 988 -28.09 -5.19 17.94
C TYR A 988 -29.28 -4.24 17.96
N SER A 989 -29.04 -2.93 17.82
CA SER A 989 -30.14 -1.98 17.61
C SER A 989 -30.61 -2.14 16.17
N VAL A 990 -31.52 -3.08 15.92
CA VAL A 990 -32.23 -3.12 14.65
C VAL A 990 -33.19 -1.93 14.68
N ASN A 991 -32.89 -0.88 13.92
CA ASN A 991 -33.83 0.23 13.76
C ASN A 991 -35.10 -0.32 13.07
N SER A 992 -36.12 -0.59 13.86
CA SER A 992 -37.49 -0.79 13.37
C SER A 992 -38.04 0.60 13.05
N TYR A 993 -38.11 0.94 11.76
CA TYR A 993 -38.95 2.06 11.29
C TYR A 993 -40.35 1.56 10.98
#